data_AF-A0A2H3JMV1-F1
#
_entry.id   AF-A0A2H3JMV1-F1
#
_cell.length_a   1.000
_cell.length_b   1.000
_cell.length_c   1.000
_cell.angle_alpha   90.00
_cell.angle_beta   90.00
_cell.angle_gamma   90.00
#
_symmetry.space_group_name_H-M   'P 1'
#
loop_
_entity.id
_entity.type
_entity.pdbx_description
1 polymer ?
#
loop_
_entity_poly.entity_id
_entity_poly.type
_entity_poly.pdbx_seq_one_letter_code
_entity_poly.pdbx_strand_id
1 'polypeptide(L)'
;MEHLESPANGIVIEIPYLPGKPYDGGDFLSYPSRAGWTEDELLGAQAFGQRPAGEAEAFFQTWLYFGSLHAVFKIGGIAVDAAQFVRTIDDGRQVVTTAALAALVREWIAHEGIERKHYRHLAPHFDRKKMDRSAKKRRGAQIDAILRRMRFFCRRYCDERAQRGGDGDNASSDNSEDDSDSSDESDDDAEAADVQHTPPFWPISPSVALSIIALGEALYAVSSAIYGFPDENVSFGTSGLLNQHLRDADWCPWELAEFGTSLDTLYYFASFPSPRRDLDHSRCTRVSCRARTVYIERYQTKHARDGCQCERVMAPKEVAEIVGRGGIPIVMWKDGELHATEYDEHARTRYVAISHVWSDGMGNEQQNSLPACQLSRLQDLVNRTYTEPHDFHRHPPIDLGDPENESVDGSEPCGDSTDDEMEDPPDPDADTSVGFWMDTLCVPVALDSLRKAAIRKMAAIYRSAHRVLVLDAYLQRIPRDSDITEKSIRVYLSNWSRRLWTLQEGLLARVLFFQFADGTQTLRDMNAALVAAKTDVARLYGDVRNIPESSFDLLYYYGHDLAAKAGTASRFGIYALQIQARTTSKAADEPLCFATVLGLDVGPLLEVQGEERTARLYEMVGLFDPEVIFNDFPRMVRDGFRWAPRSLLSQAHALAHGGEDATDRADARLQIGGGLEVAFPGLKLERVGAHLGRAFYVVPDKTQPFWPGRGDKSPNWAVVKLRADEEGGFPVWDPSARYAIVLSEAFDDGDGESVEAILATYHGRDKHGVAKVRHVARAKVRMPPQEELSEVKKRAKLFLRGKSKMQEMEEGFEGLYAVKCSLLGLDQDWRIY
;
A
#
# COMPACT_ATOMS: atom_id res chain seq x y z
N MET A 1 8.45 -25.96 1.32
CA MET A 1 8.64 -24.49 1.21
C MET A 1 8.51 -23.85 2.60
N GLU A 2 9.28 -24.36 3.55
CA GLU A 2 9.27 -24.00 4.97
C GLU A 2 9.89 -22.62 5.26
N HIS A 3 10.48 -21.99 4.24
CA HIS A 3 11.01 -20.63 4.34
C HIS A 3 9.92 -19.56 4.14
N LEU A 4 8.79 -19.92 3.52
CA LEU A 4 7.60 -19.07 3.45
C LEU A 4 6.84 -19.15 4.77
N GLU A 5 6.33 -18.04 5.24
CA GLU A 5 5.55 -18.03 6.48
C GLU A 5 4.20 -18.71 6.24
N SER A 6 3.71 -19.45 7.24
CA SER A 6 2.37 -20.05 7.20
C SER A 6 1.79 -20.10 8.62
N PRO A 7 0.49 -19.86 8.80
CA PRO A 7 -0.16 -20.06 10.10
C PRO A 7 -0.15 -21.55 10.48
N ALA A 8 -0.39 -21.87 11.75
CA ALA A 8 -0.24 -23.23 12.30
C ALA A 8 -1.05 -24.32 11.55
N ASN A 9 -2.16 -23.95 10.92
CA ASN A 9 -3.01 -24.83 10.13
C ASN A 9 -3.11 -24.38 8.65
N GLY A 10 -2.05 -23.76 8.13
CA GLY A 10 -2.04 -23.23 6.78
C GLY A 10 -1.93 -24.28 5.68
N ILE A 11 -1.98 -23.82 4.44
CA ILE A 11 -1.87 -24.72 3.29
C ILE A 11 -0.48 -25.35 3.22
N VAL A 12 -0.43 -26.65 2.94
CA VAL A 12 0.81 -27.39 2.70
C VAL A 12 0.85 -27.81 1.24
N ILE A 13 1.72 -27.16 0.46
CA ILE A 13 1.96 -27.56 -0.93
C ILE A 13 3.22 -28.43 -0.96
N GLU A 14 3.02 -29.74 -1.13
CA GLU A 14 4.11 -30.69 -1.31
C GLU A 14 4.76 -30.53 -2.68
N ILE A 15 6.08 -30.34 -2.71
CA ILE A 15 6.84 -30.19 -3.95
C ILE A 15 7.54 -31.52 -4.23
N PRO A 16 7.22 -32.24 -5.31
CA PRO A 16 7.88 -33.51 -5.61
C PRO A 16 9.36 -33.27 -5.92
N TYR A 17 10.24 -34.14 -5.41
CA TYR A 17 11.61 -34.24 -5.92
C TYR A 17 11.61 -35.10 -7.18
N LEU A 18 12.02 -34.53 -8.31
CA LEU A 18 11.99 -35.20 -9.59
C LEU A 18 13.32 -35.90 -9.85
N PRO A 19 13.31 -37.23 -10.09
CA PRO A 19 14.53 -37.97 -10.32
C PRO A 19 15.19 -37.53 -11.64
N GLY A 20 16.45 -37.12 -11.57
CA GLY A 20 17.23 -36.66 -12.71
C GLY A 20 18.74 -36.76 -12.44
N LYS A 21 19.55 -36.29 -13.40
CA LYS A 21 21.00 -36.13 -13.16
C LYS A 21 21.20 -35.02 -12.11
N PRO A 22 21.97 -35.25 -11.03
CA PRO A 22 22.29 -34.20 -10.08
C PRO A 22 22.98 -33.01 -10.77
N TYR A 23 22.81 -31.82 -10.22
CA TYR A 23 23.54 -30.64 -10.66
C TYR A 23 25.06 -30.88 -10.55
N ASP A 24 25.81 -30.54 -11.59
CA ASP A 24 27.23 -30.92 -11.74
C ASP A 24 28.20 -30.03 -10.94
N GLY A 25 27.69 -29.02 -10.22
CA GLY A 25 28.49 -28.06 -9.43
C GLY A 25 29.27 -27.03 -10.27
N GLY A 26 29.10 -27.05 -11.59
CA GLY A 26 29.73 -26.14 -12.53
C GLY A 26 29.07 -24.76 -12.56
N ASP A 27 29.41 -23.97 -13.58
CA ASP A 27 28.81 -22.65 -13.81
C ASP A 27 27.32 -22.77 -14.19
N PHE A 28 26.49 -21.89 -13.60
CA PHE A 28 25.03 -21.93 -13.73
C PHE A 28 24.55 -21.58 -15.14
N LEU A 29 25.14 -20.56 -15.77
CA LEU A 29 24.68 -20.05 -17.06
C LEU A 29 24.98 -21.03 -18.20
N SER A 30 26.11 -21.74 -18.11
CA SER A 30 26.52 -22.74 -19.09
C SER A 30 26.02 -24.17 -18.79
N TYR A 31 25.31 -24.39 -17.68
CA TYR A 31 24.79 -25.71 -17.31
C TYR A 31 23.89 -26.35 -18.40
N PRO A 32 22.93 -25.63 -19.02
CA PRO A 32 22.09 -26.23 -20.06
C PRO A 32 22.88 -26.86 -21.20
N SER A 33 23.89 -26.15 -21.71
CA SER A 33 24.75 -26.66 -22.79
C SER A 33 25.53 -27.90 -22.36
N ARG A 34 26.03 -27.94 -21.11
CA ARG A 34 26.68 -29.14 -20.54
C ARG A 34 25.72 -30.31 -20.35
N ALA A 35 24.46 -30.01 -20.07
CA ALA A 35 23.38 -30.98 -19.98
C ALA A 35 22.82 -31.40 -21.36
N GLY A 36 23.35 -30.85 -22.45
CA GLY A 36 22.97 -31.19 -23.82
C GLY A 36 21.74 -30.44 -24.35
N TRP A 37 21.44 -29.25 -23.81
CA TRP A 37 20.34 -28.38 -24.26
C TRP A 37 20.88 -27.24 -25.13
N THR A 38 20.16 -26.95 -26.22
CA THR A 38 20.37 -25.74 -27.02
C THR A 38 19.45 -24.60 -26.54
N GLU A 39 19.77 -23.35 -26.89
CA GLU A 39 18.92 -22.21 -26.51
C GLU A 39 17.51 -22.34 -27.12
N ASP A 40 17.40 -22.77 -28.38
CA ASP A 40 16.11 -22.98 -29.04
C ASP A 40 15.26 -24.03 -28.32
N GLU A 41 15.87 -25.14 -27.88
CA GLU A 41 15.17 -26.18 -27.10
C GLU A 41 14.69 -25.64 -25.75
N LEU A 42 15.48 -24.79 -25.07
CA LEU A 42 15.05 -24.11 -23.85
C LEU A 42 13.88 -23.14 -24.09
N LEU A 43 13.82 -22.54 -25.29
CA LEU A 43 12.76 -21.64 -25.73
C LEU A 43 11.51 -22.36 -26.25
N GLY A 44 11.52 -23.70 -26.20
CA GLY A 44 10.37 -24.56 -26.51
C GLY A 44 10.40 -25.17 -27.91
N ALA A 45 11.47 -24.97 -28.68
CA ALA A 45 11.61 -25.56 -30.01
C ALA A 45 11.51 -27.09 -29.94
N GLN A 46 10.81 -27.65 -30.92
CA GLN A 46 10.57 -29.10 -31.04
C GLN A 46 9.97 -29.72 -29.77
N ALA A 47 9.11 -28.99 -29.04
CA ALA A 47 8.58 -29.44 -27.75
C ALA A 47 9.70 -29.82 -26.77
N PHE A 48 10.65 -28.89 -26.57
CA PHE A 48 11.82 -29.07 -25.69
C PHE A 48 12.80 -30.15 -26.21
N GLY A 49 13.06 -30.15 -27.52
CA GLY A 49 13.95 -31.11 -28.19
C GLY A 49 13.42 -32.54 -28.18
N GLN A 50 12.10 -32.72 -28.29
CA GLN A 50 11.40 -34.00 -28.30
C GLN A 50 11.58 -34.84 -27.01
N ARG A 51 12.02 -34.21 -25.92
CA ARG A 51 12.23 -34.88 -24.64
C ARG A 51 10.89 -35.19 -23.96
N PRO A 52 10.77 -36.30 -23.22
CA PRO A 52 9.60 -36.57 -22.39
C PRO A 52 9.37 -35.43 -21.38
N ALA A 53 8.10 -35.09 -21.13
CA ALA A 53 7.75 -33.98 -20.24
C ALA A 53 8.38 -34.09 -18.84
N GLY A 54 8.38 -35.28 -18.24
CA GLY A 54 9.02 -35.50 -16.94
C GLY A 54 10.55 -35.36 -16.95
N GLU A 55 11.21 -35.64 -18.08
CA GLU A 55 12.66 -35.42 -18.23
C GLU A 55 12.98 -33.92 -18.35
N ALA A 56 12.18 -33.19 -19.14
CA ALA A 56 12.29 -31.73 -19.23
C ALA A 56 12.03 -31.08 -17.87
N GLU A 57 11.00 -31.52 -17.14
CA GLU A 57 10.66 -31.01 -15.81
C GLU A 57 11.78 -31.25 -14.80
N ALA A 58 12.32 -32.47 -14.74
CA ALA A 58 13.44 -32.81 -13.86
C ALA A 58 14.71 -32.00 -14.19
N PHE A 59 14.96 -31.73 -15.48
CA PHE A 59 16.04 -30.84 -15.91
C PHE A 59 15.85 -29.41 -15.37
N PHE A 60 14.67 -28.82 -15.56
CA PHE A 60 14.41 -27.46 -15.09
C PHE A 60 14.41 -27.35 -13.57
N GLN A 61 13.90 -28.35 -12.84
CA GLN A 61 14.03 -28.39 -11.37
C GLN A 61 15.51 -28.46 -10.96
N THR A 62 16.30 -29.34 -11.60
CA THR A 62 17.73 -29.44 -11.31
C THR A 62 18.48 -28.14 -11.57
N TRP A 63 18.20 -27.49 -12.70
CA TRP A 63 18.87 -26.25 -13.09
C TRP A 63 18.40 -25.05 -12.27
N LEU A 64 17.10 -24.72 -12.35
CA LEU A 64 16.56 -23.48 -11.82
C LEU A 64 16.35 -23.52 -10.29
N TYR A 65 16.14 -24.69 -9.69
CA TYR A 65 16.04 -24.83 -8.23
C TYR A 65 17.38 -25.16 -7.60
N PHE A 66 17.94 -26.35 -7.88
CA PHE A 66 19.16 -26.80 -7.20
C PHE A 66 20.41 -26.09 -7.70
N GLY A 67 20.51 -25.82 -9.00
CA GLY A 67 21.63 -25.09 -9.59
C GLY A 67 21.71 -23.64 -9.11
N SER A 68 20.57 -22.94 -8.97
CA SER A 68 20.55 -21.57 -8.45
C SER A 68 20.94 -21.53 -6.97
N LEU A 69 20.39 -22.42 -6.13
CA LEU A 69 20.80 -22.61 -4.74
C LEU A 69 22.31 -22.81 -4.64
N HIS A 70 22.86 -23.77 -5.38
CA HIS A 70 24.29 -24.06 -5.34
C HIS A 70 25.13 -22.85 -5.78
N ALA A 71 24.78 -22.23 -6.92
CA ALA A 71 25.58 -21.16 -7.50
C ALA A 71 25.56 -19.88 -6.65
N VAL A 72 24.40 -19.46 -6.14
CA VAL A 72 24.26 -18.25 -5.32
C VAL A 72 25.01 -18.38 -3.99
N PHE A 73 24.80 -19.48 -3.26
CA PHE A 73 25.50 -19.70 -1.99
C PHE A 73 27.02 -19.87 -2.17
N LYS A 74 27.46 -20.51 -3.26
CA LYS A 74 28.88 -20.64 -3.60
C LYS A 74 29.56 -19.29 -3.83
N ILE A 75 28.87 -18.33 -4.46
CA ILE A 75 29.37 -16.95 -4.60
C ILE A 75 29.50 -16.28 -3.23
N GLY A 76 28.55 -16.55 -2.33
CA GLY A 76 28.58 -16.15 -0.92
C GLY A 76 29.61 -16.86 -0.05
N GLY A 77 30.35 -17.83 -0.60
CA GLY A 77 31.36 -18.62 0.13
C GLY A 77 30.81 -19.81 0.91
N ILE A 78 29.53 -20.16 0.73
CA ILE A 78 28.85 -21.25 1.46
C ILE A 78 28.71 -22.46 0.55
N ALA A 79 29.08 -23.64 1.04
CA ALA A 79 28.90 -24.90 0.32
C ALA A 79 27.49 -25.45 0.56
N VAL A 80 26.81 -25.85 -0.51
CA VAL A 80 25.45 -26.41 -0.44
C VAL A 80 25.43 -27.82 -1.02
N ASP A 81 24.87 -28.76 -0.25
CA ASP A 81 24.56 -30.12 -0.69
C ASP A 81 23.07 -30.21 -1.02
N ALA A 82 22.74 -30.70 -2.22
CA ALA A 82 21.37 -30.88 -2.68
C ALA A 82 20.56 -31.83 -1.76
N ALA A 83 21.21 -32.77 -1.08
CA ALA A 83 20.55 -33.66 -0.13
C ALA A 83 19.94 -32.92 1.07
N GLN A 84 20.44 -31.73 1.42
CA GLN A 84 19.88 -30.89 2.49
C GLN A 84 18.50 -30.32 2.13
N PHE A 85 18.14 -30.38 0.84
CA PHE A 85 16.89 -29.83 0.28
C PHE A 85 15.93 -30.93 -0.18
N VAL A 86 16.18 -32.19 0.17
CA VAL A 86 15.31 -33.33 -0.14
C VAL A 86 15.00 -34.11 1.15
N ARG A 87 13.73 -34.41 1.39
CA ARG A 87 13.29 -35.26 2.50
C ARG A 87 12.35 -36.35 2.00
N THR A 88 12.30 -37.46 2.74
CA THR A 88 11.35 -38.54 2.47
C THR A 88 10.15 -38.37 3.41
N ILE A 89 8.94 -38.37 2.87
CA ILE A 89 7.68 -38.35 3.64
C ILE A 89 7.21 -39.76 4.00
N ASP A 90 6.22 -39.86 4.89
CA ASP A 90 5.76 -41.13 5.49
C ASP A 90 5.35 -42.20 4.47
N ASP A 91 4.91 -41.79 3.28
CA ASP A 91 4.52 -42.69 2.18
C ASP A 91 5.71 -43.15 1.30
N GLY A 92 6.94 -42.76 1.65
CA GLY A 92 8.17 -43.10 0.94
C GLY A 92 8.49 -42.21 -0.27
N ARG A 93 7.65 -41.24 -0.63
CA ARG A 93 7.97 -40.27 -1.69
C ARG A 93 9.05 -39.29 -1.23
N GLN A 94 9.87 -38.84 -2.17
CA GLN A 94 10.83 -37.76 -1.93
C GLN A 94 10.21 -36.42 -2.32
N VAL A 95 10.35 -35.44 -1.43
CA VAL A 95 9.85 -34.08 -1.61
C VAL A 95 10.96 -33.06 -1.35
N VAL A 96 10.86 -31.90 -1.99
CA VAL A 96 11.77 -30.78 -1.79
C VAL A 96 11.43 -30.08 -0.46
N THR A 97 12.46 -29.74 0.31
CA THR A 97 12.36 -29.00 1.58
C THR A 97 13.31 -27.81 1.58
N THR A 98 12.95 -26.74 2.28
CA THR A 98 13.79 -25.56 2.50
C THR A 98 14.18 -25.37 3.96
N ALA A 99 14.06 -26.40 4.80
CA ALA A 99 14.37 -26.32 6.23
C ALA A 99 15.82 -25.84 6.52
N ALA A 100 16.76 -26.16 5.63
CA ALA A 100 18.16 -25.73 5.75
C ALA A 100 18.41 -24.25 5.38
N LEU A 101 17.48 -23.60 4.65
CA LEU A 101 17.73 -22.30 4.02
C LEU A 101 18.07 -21.21 5.05
N ALA A 102 17.30 -21.10 6.13
CA ALA A 102 17.54 -20.08 7.15
C ALA A 102 18.91 -20.22 7.83
N ALA A 103 19.40 -21.45 8.03
CA ALA A 103 20.72 -21.70 8.60
C ALA A 103 21.83 -21.29 7.62
N LEU A 104 21.69 -21.63 6.33
CA LEU A 104 22.66 -21.26 5.30
C LEU A 104 22.72 -19.73 5.10
N VAL A 105 21.59 -19.02 5.16
CA VAL A 105 21.58 -17.56 5.08
C VAL A 105 22.29 -16.93 6.29
N ARG A 106 22.10 -17.48 7.50
CA ARG A 106 22.86 -17.02 8.69
C ARG A 106 24.36 -17.21 8.51
N GLU A 107 24.77 -18.35 7.98
CA GLU A 107 26.17 -18.66 7.69
C GLU A 107 26.74 -17.68 6.65
N TRP A 108 25.97 -17.38 5.61
CA TRP A 108 26.36 -16.39 4.59
C TRP A 108 26.55 -15.00 5.18
N ILE A 109 25.60 -14.49 5.96
CA ILE A 109 25.70 -13.18 6.62
C ILE A 109 26.94 -13.13 7.53
N ALA A 110 27.19 -14.21 8.28
CA ALA A 110 28.36 -14.31 9.15
C ALA A 110 29.68 -14.33 8.36
N HIS A 111 29.73 -15.07 7.24
CA HIS A 111 30.89 -15.13 6.35
C HIS A 111 31.23 -13.78 5.72
N GLU A 112 30.22 -12.96 5.40
CA GLU A 112 30.42 -11.60 4.89
C GLU A 112 30.80 -10.59 6.00
N GLY A 113 30.80 -11.00 7.28
CA GLY A 113 31.18 -10.16 8.41
C GLY A 113 30.24 -8.97 8.64
N ILE A 114 28.98 -9.11 8.25
CA ILE A 114 28.00 -8.03 8.28
C ILE A 114 27.39 -7.94 9.69
N GLU A 115 27.60 -6.81 10.35
CA GLU A 115 26.95 -6.51 11.63
C GLU A 115 25.53 -5.99 11.38
N ARG A 116 24.55 -6.66 12.01
CA ARG A 116 23.16 -6.19 12.01
C ARG A 116 23.08 -4.95 12.89
N LYS A 117 22.68 -3.81 12.32
CA LYS A 117 22.41 -2.64 13.15
C LYS A 117 21.06 -2.83 13.85
N HIS A 118 21.03 -2.59 15.16
CA HIS A 118 19.78 -2.37 15.86
C HIS A 118 19.26 -0.99 15.45
N TYR A 119 18.25 -0.94 14.59
CA TYR A 119 17.44 0.25 14.43
C TYR A 119 15.96 -0.08 14.55
N ARG A 120 15.27 0.94 15.03
CA ARG A 120 13.85 1.03 15.31
C ARG A 120 13.18 1.47 13.99
N HIS A 121 12.28 0.64 13.43
CA HIS A 121 11.20 1.02 12.47
C HIS A 121 11.42 0.97 10.96
N LEU A 122 12.59 0.58 10.43
CA LEU A 122 12.76 0.39 8.98
C LEU A 122 13.55 -0.90 8.71
N ALA A 123 13.30 -1.51 7.54
CA ALA A 123 13.85 -2.78 7.07
C ALA A 123 15.30 -3.04 7.56
N PRO A 124 15.70 -4.31 7.81
CA PRO A 124 16.98 -4.64 8.41
C PRO A 124 18.17 -3.99 7.68
N HIS A 125 18.66 -2.88 8.22
CA HIS A 125 19.75 -2.14 7.61
C HIS A 125 21.08 -2.72 8.07
N PHE A 126 21.82 -3.28 7.12
CA PHE A 126 23.12 -3.88 7.39
C PHE A 126 24.24 -2.84 7.35
N ASP A 127 25.18 -2.90 8.30
CA ASP A 127 26.39 -2.09 8.19
C ASP A 127 27.35 -2.70 7.16
N ARG A 128 27.27 -2.20 5.93
CA ARG A 128 28.12 -2.64 4.82
C ARG A 128 29.49 -1.96 4.80
N LYS A 129 29.83 -1.08 5.76
CA LYS A 129 31.08 -0.29 5.75
C LYS A 129 32.35 -1.14 5.82
N LYS A 130 32.26 -2.36 6.35
CA LYS A 130 33.40 -3.30 6.48
C LYS A 130 33.61 -4.17 5.24
N MET A 131 32.67 -4.21 4.28
CA MET A 131 32.82 -5.01 3.06
C MET A 131 33.72 -4.32 2.02
N ASP A 132 34.57 -5.10 1.35
CA ASP A 132 35.32 -4.62 0.19
C ASP A 132 34.38 -4.22 -0.95
N ARG A 133 34.44 -2.95 -1.38
CA ARG A 133 33.53 -2.39 -2.40
C ARG A 133 33.63 -3.13 -3.74
N SER A 134 34.83 -3.53 -4.13
CA SER A 134 35.08 -4.21 -5.41
C SER A 134 34.55 -5.64 -5.41
N ALA A 135 34.80 -6.40 -4.33
CA ALA A 135 34.27 -7.74 -4.15
C ALA A 135 32.74 -7.74 -4.02
N LYS A 136 32.17 -6.78 -3.29
CA LYS A 136 30.73 -6.56 -3.15
C LYS A 136 30.07 -6.36 -4.52
N LYS A 137 30.58 -5.43 -5.33
CA LYS A 137 30.06 -5.15 -6.68
C LYS A 137 30.17 -6.39 -7.59
N ARG A 138 31.31 -7.08 -7.55
CA ARG A 138 31.56 -8.27 -8.38
C ARG A 138 30.64 -9.44 -8.01
N ARG A 139 30.63 -9.86 -6.73
CA ARG A 139 29.85 -11.03 -6.28
C ARG A 139 28.38 -10.85 -6.60
N GLY A 140 27.86 -9.68 -6.31
CA GLY A 140 26.46 -9.49 -6.49
C GLY A 140 26.03 -9.22 -7.94
N ALA A 141 26.92 -8.71 -8.81
CA ALA A 141 26.69 -8.75 -10.26
C ALA A 141 26.63 -10.21 -10.79
N GLN A 142 27.44 -11.12 -10.24
CA GLN A 142 27.38 -12.54 -10.59
C GLN A 142 26.05 -13.18 -10.16
N ILE A 143 25.57 -12.85 -8.96
CA ILE A 143 24.28 -13.34 -8.47
C ILE A 143 23.12 -12.74 -9.29
N ASP A 144 23.16 -11.45 -9.59
CA ASP A 144 22.13 -10.79 -10.40
C ASP A 144 22.02 -11.43 -11.79
N ALA A 145 23.13 -11.78 -12.45
CA ALA A 145 23.10 -12.49 -13.72
C ALA A 145 22.40 -13.87 -13.64
N ILE A 146 22.65 -14.63 -12.57
CA ILE A 146 21.98 -15.93 -12.31
C ILE A 146 20.48 -15.71 -12.12
N LEU A 147 20.12 -14.76 -11.26
CA LEU A 147 18.73 -14.48 -10.88
C LEU A 147 17.93 -13.88 -12.04
N ARG A 148 18.53 -13.04 -12.89
CA ARG A 148 17.91 -12.55 -14.15
C ARG A 148 17.59 -13.69 -15.09
N ARG A 149 18.52 -14.63 -15.28
CA ARG A 149 18.30 -15.81 -16.13
C ARG A 149 17.19 -16.69 -15.59
N MET A 150 17.17 -16.94 -14.29
CA MET A 150 16.09 -17.68 -13.62
C MET A 150 14.73 -16.97 -13.79
N ARG A 151 14.68 -15.66 -13.55
CA ARG A 151 13.49 -14.82 -13.73
C ARG A 151 12.94 -14.84 -15.14
N PHE A 152 13.81 -14.81 -16.16
CA PHE A 152 13.41 -14.91 -17.56
C PHE A 152 12.56 -16.18 -17.81
N PHE A 153 13.02 -17.34 -17.34
CA PHE A 153 12.26 -18.59 -17.50
C PHE A 153 10.99 -18.61 -16.65
N CYS A 154 11.04 -18.12 -15.42
CA CYS A 154 9.84 -18.03 -14.58
C CYS A 154 8.77 -17.13 -15.21
N ARG A 155 9.13 -15.94 -15.73
CA ARG A 155 8.18 -15.04 -16.40
C ARG A 155 7.67 -15.60 -17.71
N ARG A 156 8.54 -16.23 -18.51
CA ARG A 156 8.15 -16.79 -19.81
C ARG A 156 7.14 -17.91 -19.66
N TYR A 157 7.26 -18.71 -18.60
CA TYR A 157 6.56 -19.98 -18.57
C TYR A 157 5.89 -20.37 -17.26
N CYS A 158 6.36 -19.89 -16.10
CA CYS A 158 5.66 -20.11 -14.84
C CYS A 158 4.53 -19.10 -14.61
N ASP A 159 4.60 -17.93 -15.26
CA ASP A 159 3.61 -16.85 -15.11
C ASP A 159 2.27 -17.20 -15.80
N GLU A 160 1.19 -17.20 -15.03
CA GLU A 160 -0.17 -17.45 -15.51
C GLU A 160 -0.59 -16.46 -16.61
N ARG A 161 -0.06 -15.22 -16.58
CA ARG A 161 -0.33 -14.19 -17.62
C ARG A 161 0.26 -14.56 -18.98
N ALA A 162 1.42 -15.21 -18.99
CA ALA A 162 2.07 -15.67 -20.21
C ALA A 162 1.36 -16.92 -20.80
N GLN A 163 0.73 -17.74 -19.94
CA GLN A 163 0.05 -18.98 -20.34
C GLN A 163 -1.35 -18.78 -20.93
N ARG A 164 -2.05 -17.68 -20.62
CA ARG A 164 -3.45 -17.47 -21.06
C ARG A 164 -3.62 -16.87 -22.47
N GLY A 165 -2.53 -16.45 -23.13
CA GLY A 165 -2.61 -15.69 -24.38
C GLY A 165 -3.08 -14.25 -24.10
N GLY A 166 -2.41 -13.26 -24.68
CA GLY A 166 -2.58 -11.86 -24.32
C GLY A 166 -4.01 -11.35 -24.42
N ASP A 167 -4.64 -11.12 -23.27
CA ASP A 167 -5.65 -10.07 -23.12
C ASP A 167 -4.91 -8.79 -22.74
N GLY A 168 -4.99 -7.79 -23.62
CA GLY A 168 -4.38 -6.49 -23.44
C GLY A 168 -5.00 -5.75 -22.26
N ASP A 169 -4.31 -5.77 -21.12
CA ASP A 169 -4.50 -4.81 -20.05
C ASP A 169 -3.12 -4.28 -19.63
N ASN A 170 -2.98 -2.96 -19.75
CA ASN A 170 -1.80 -2.16 -19.41
C ASN A 170 -1.11 -2.64 -18.12
N ALA A 171 0.07 -3.23 -18.27
CA ALA A 171 1.12 -3.19 -17.26
C ALA A 171 2.36 -2.58 -17.93
N SER A 172 2.71 -1.39 -17.44
CA SER A 172 3.86 -0.60 -17.83
C SER A 172 5.18 -1.33 -17.61
N SER A 173 6.06 -1.15 -18.60
CA SER A 173 7.54 -1.16 -18.59
C SER A 173 8.27 -2.41 -18.10
N ASP A 174 8.95 -3.08 -19.04
CA ASP A 174 10.38 -3.38 -18.89
C ASP A 174 11.00 -3.67 -20.27
N ASN A 175 12.08 -2.96 -20.59
CA ASN A 175 12.80 -3.00 -21.87
C ASN A 175 13.59 -4.31 -22.05
N SER A 176 13.67 -4.81 -23.29
CA SER A 176 14.87 -5.49 -23.78
C SER A 176 15.09 -5.21 -25.26
N GLU A 177 16.32 -4.82 -25.54
CA GLU A 177 16.93 -4.45 -26.82
C GLU A 177 16.87 -5.59 -27.85
N ASP A 178 16.77 -5.25 -29.13
CA ASP A 178 17.18 -6.15 -30.22
C ASP A 178 17.84 -5.33 -31.34
N ASP A 179 19.15 -5.52 -31.46
CA ASP A 179 20.00 -5.14 -32.59
C ASP A 179 20.20 -6.39 -33.47
N SER A 180 19.86 -6.34 -34.76
CA SER A 180 20.83 -6.57 -35.85
C SER A 180 20.20 -6.65 -37.24
N ASP A 181 20.69 -5.74 -38.07
CA ASP A 181 20.86 -5.67 -39.53
C ASP A 181 20.88 -6.99 -40.35
N SER A 182 20.13 -7.05 -41.47
CA SER A 182 20.66 -7.44 -42.80
C SER A 182 19.63 -7.23 -43.92
N SER A 183 20.14 -6.95 -45.12
CA SER A 183 19.46 -6.51 -46.33
C SER A 183 19.27 -7.63 -47.37
N ASP A 184 18.36 -7.35 -48.32
CA ASP A 184 18.26 -7.84 -49.71
C ASP A 184 17.14 -8.84 -50.11
N GLU A 185 16.18 -8.23 -50.83
CA GLU A 185 15.53 -8.59 -52.12
C GLU A 185 14.59 -9.81 -52.31
N SER A 186 13.38 -9.43 -52.74
CA SER A 186 12.54 -9.96 -53.85
C SER A 186 11.54 -11.12 -53.63
N ASP A 187 10.28 -10.72 -53.80
CA ASP A 187 9.20 -11.27 -54.64
C ASP A 187 8.60 -12.69 -54.43
N ASP A 188 7.26 -12.65 -54.51
CA ASP A 188 6.29 -13.63 -54.98
C ASP A 188 5.75 -14.76 -54.07
N ASP A 189 4.46 -14.59 -53.74
CA ASP A 189 3.36 -15.56 -53.74
C ASP A 189 3.55 -16.95 -53.10
N ALA A 190 2.83 -17.20 -52.01
CA ALA A 190 1.82 -18.28 -51.94
C ALA A 190 1.14 -18.36 -50.56
N GLU A 191 -0.18 -18.50 -50.59
CA GLU A 191 -1.04 -18.89 -49.48
C GLU A 191 -0.51 -20.10 -48.69
N ALA A 192 -0.29 -19.93 -47.38
CA ALA A 192 -0.26 -21.04 -46.44
C ALA A 192 -0.69 -20.57 -45.04
N ALA A 193 -1.89 -21.02 -44.65
CA ALA A 193 -2.42 -21.19 -43.29
C ALA A 193 -1.82 -20.34 -42.15
N ASP A 194 -2.62 -19.40 -41.67
CA ASP A 194 -2.52 -18.77 -40.36
C ASP A 194 -2.56 -19.85 -39.25
N VAL A 195 -1.39 -20.36 -38.85
CA VAL A 195 -1.24 -21.20 -37.66
C VAL A 195 -1.06 -20.26 -36.49
N GLN A 196 -2.12 -20.08 -35.73
CA GLN A 196 -2.08 -19.61 -34.35
C GLN A 196 -1.00 -20.39 -33.58
N HIS A 197 0.21 -19.85 -33.45
CA HIS A 197 1.24 -20.39 -32.58
C HIS A 197 0.80 -20.17 -31.13
N THR A 198 0.05 -21.13 -30.61
CA THR A 198 -0.07 -21.35 -29.17
C THR A 198 1.35 -21.64 -28.66
N PRO A 199 1.88 -20.90 -27.67
CA PRO A 199 3.18 -21.20 -27.12
C PRO A 199 3.19 -22.66 -26.61
N PRO A 200 4.31 -23.39 -26.74
CA PRO A 200 4.38 -24.78 -26.30
C PRO A 200 4.00 -24.88 -24.82
N PHE A 201 3.17 -25.87 -24.49
CA PHE A 201 2.73 -26.15 -23.12
C PHE A 201 3.96 -26.30 -22.21
N TRP A 202 4.03 -25.47 -21.17
CA TRP A 202 5.13 -25.49 -20.19
C TRP A 202 5.23 -26.88 -19.54
N PRO A 203 6.41 -27.54 -19.53
CA PRO A 203 6.54 -28.90 -19.06
C PRO A 203 6.69 -28.98 -17.53
N ILE A 204 6.60 -27.86 -16.80
CA ILE A 204 6.73 -27.84 -15.34
C ILE A 204 5.37 -27.79 -14.66
N SER A 205 5.18 -28.70 -13.70
CA SER A 205 4.00 -28.72 -12.85
C SER A 205 3.85 -27.45 -12.02
N PRO A 206 2.61 -26.99 -11.74
CA PRO A 206 2.38 -25.75 -11.00
C PRO A 206 3.05 -25.69 -9.62
N SER A 207 3.18 -26.82 -8.91
CA SER A 207 3.87 -26.90 -7.63
C SER A 207 5.37 -26.66 -7.77
N VAL A 208 6.03 -27.31 -8.74
CA VAL A 208 7.47 -27.11 -8.98
C VAL A 208 7.74 -25.68 -9.45
N ALA A 209 6.92 -25.15 -10.35
CA ALA A 209 6.98 -23.76 -10.78
C ALA A 209 6.89 -22.78 -9.60
N LEU A 210 5.89 -22.95 -8.72
CA LEU A 210 5.73 -22.15 -7.50
C LEU A 210 6.98 -22.21 -6.62
N SER A 211 7.58 -23.39 -6.45
CA SER A 211 8.79 -23.57 -5.62
C SER A 211 10.01 -22.84 -6.20
N ILE A 212 10.14 -22.79 -7.52
CA ILE A 212 11.22 -22.07 -8.22
C ILE A 212 11.01 -20.56 -8.06
N ILE A 213 9.79 -20.05 -8.28
CA ILE A 213 9.50 -18.62 -8.08
C ILE A 213 9.80 -18.20 -6.64
N ALA A 214 9.29 -18.93 -5.65
CA ALA A 214 9.47 -18.64 -4.23
C ALA A 214 10.97 -18.59 -3.83
N LEU A 215 11.74 -19.57 -4.29
CA LEU A 215 13.18 -19.62 -4.05
C LEU A 215 13.90 -18.44 -4.73
N GLY A 216 13.52 -18.07 -5.95
CA GLY A 216 14.10 -16.97 -6.69
C GLY A 216 13.92 -15.62 -5.98
N GLU A 217 12.69 -15.35 -5.51
CA GLU A 217 12.38 -14.16 -4.70
C GLU A 217 13.20 -14.15 -3.41
N ALA A 218 13.29 -15.28 -2.70
CA ALA A 218 14.06 -15.35 -1.46
C ALA A 218 15.56 -15.13 -1.67
N LEU A 219 16.16 -15.74 -2.69
CA LEU A 219 17.57 -15.53 -3.03
C LEU A 219 17.85 -14.10 -3.48
N TYR A 220 16.93 -13.48 -4.22
CA TYR A 220 17.05 -12.08 -4.63
C TYR A 220 17.00 -11.14 -3.43
N ALA A 221 16.00 -11.30 -2.55
CA ALA A 221 15.83 -10.45 -1.38
C ALA A 221 17.03 -10.55 -0.42
N VAL A 222 17.53 -11.75 -0.15
CA VAL A 222 18.76 -11.95 0.65
C VAL A 222 19.97 -11.28 -0.01
N SER A 223 20.13 -11.45 -1.32
CA SER A 223 21.28 -10.90 -2.04
C SER A 223 21.22 -9.37 -2.11
N SER A 224 20.04 -8.78 -2.31
CA SER A 224 19.82 -7.34 -2.23
C SER A 224 20.15 -6.83 -0.82
N ALA A 225 19.70 -7.53 0.22
CA ALA A 225 19.98 -7.13 1.60
C ALA A 225 21.48 -7.17 1.93
N ILE A 226 22.23 -8.16 1.43
CA ILE A 226 23.68 -8.29 1.64
C ILE A 226 24.47 -7.27 0.80
N TYR A 227 24.18 -7.14 -0.49
CA TYR A 227 25.02 -6.42 -1.44
C TYR A 227 24.43 -5.11 -1.99
N GLY A 228 23.14 -4.81 -1.83
CA GLY A 228 22.54 -3.53 -2.19
C GLY A 228 22.63 -3.16 -3.68
N PHE A 229 22.16 -4.03 -4.56
CA PHE A 229 21.80 -3.63 -5.93
C PHE A 229 20.46 -2.89 -5.90
N PRO A 230 20.07 -2.17 -6.96
CA PRO A 230 18.84 -1.36 -6.97
C PRO A 230 17.62 -2.19 -6.54
N ASP A 231 16.86 -1.65 -5.58
CA ASP A 231 15.56 -2.17 -5.14
C ASP A 231 14.52 -1.86 -6.22
N GLU A 232 14.50 -2.67 -7.26
CA GLU A 232 13.27 -2.86 -8.00
C GLU A 232 12.48 -3.97 -7.29
N ASN A 233 11.18 -3.77 -7.16
CA ASN A 233 10.26 -4.76 -6.61
C ASN A 233 10.14 -5.94 -7.60
N VAL A 234 11.19 -6.75 -7.67
CA VAL A 234 11.42 -7.73 -8.73
C VAL A 234 10.56 -8.95 -8.48
N SER A 235 9.44 -9.03 -9.18
CA SER A 235 8.65 -10.26 -9.25
C SER A 235 9.29 -11.28 -10.18
N PHE A 236 9.40 -12.53 -9.70
CA PHE A 236 9.82 -13.69 -10.51
C PHE A 236 8.66 -14.29 -11.33
N GLY A 237 7.44 -13.78 -11.20
CA GLY A 237 6.25 -14.25 -11.90
C GLY A 237 5.10 -14.54 -10.94
N THR A 238 3.94 -14.90 -11.49
CA THR A 238 2.76 -15.29 -10.68
C THR A 238 2.59 -16.81 -10.64
N SER A 239 1.86 -17.33 -9.66
CA SER A 239 1.55 -18.76 -9.55
C SER A 239 0.06 -19.02 -9.74
N GLY A 240 -0.29 -19.74 -10.82
CA GLY A 240 -1.67 -20.15 -11.08
C GLY A 240 -2.25 -21.08 -10.01
N LEU A 241 -1.41 -21.95 -9.42
CA LEU A 241 -1.79 -22.82 -8.30
C LEU A 241 -2.14 -21.99 -7.06
N LEU A 242 -1.32 -20.99 -6.75
CA LEU A 242 -1.57 -20.12 -5.61
C LEU A 242 -2.80 -19.24 -5.83
N ASN A 243 -2.96 -18.69 -7.04
CA ASN A 243 -4.16 -17.95 -7.43
C ASN A 243 -5.42 -18.82 -7.36
N GLN A 244 -5.31 -20.12 -7.65
CA GLN A 244 -6.41 -21.06 -7.46
C GLN A 244 -6.74 -21.24 -5.97
N HIS A 245 -5.76 -21.48 -5.11
CA HIS A 245 -6.00 -21.57 -3.66
C HIS A 245 -6.63 -20.29 -3.09
N LEU A 246 -6.22 -19.11 -3.56
CA LEU A 246 -6.84 -17.85 -3.16
C LEU A 246 -8.31 -17.74 -3.61
N ARG A 247 -8.63 -18.19 -4.83
CA ARG A 247 -10.02 -18.27 -5.32
C ARG A 247 -10.84 -19.26 -4.50
N ASP A 248 -10.28 -20.42 -4.20
CA ASP A 248 -10.93 -21.46 -3.38
C ASP A 248 -11.15 -21.00 -1.92
N ALA A 249 -10.34 -20.04 -1.45
CA ALA A 249 -10.46 -19.37 -0.16
C ALA A 249 -11.34 -18.09 -0.20
N ASP A 250 -12.13 -17.89 -1.26
CA ASP A 250 -13.10 -16.79 -1.43
C ASP A 250 -12.46 -15.38 -1.42
N TRP A 251 -11.21 -15.23 -1.87
CA TRP A 251 -10.55 -13.92 -1.93
C TRP A 251 -10.98 -13.05 -3.12
N CYS A 252 -11.21 -11.76 -2.85
CA CYS A 252 -11.57 -10.79 -3.87
C CYS A 252 -10.34 -10.38 -4.73
N PRO A 253 -10.45 -10.33 -6.07
CA PRO A 253 -9.37 -9.90 -6.96
C PRO A 253 -8.82 -8.49 -6.68
N TRP A 254 -9.66 -7.58 -6.20
CA TRP A 254 -9.27 -6.23 -5.82
C TRP A 254 -8.43 -6.21 -4.54
N GLU A 255 -8.82 -6.98 -3.53
CA GLU A 255 -8.09 -7.07 -2.27
C GLU A 255 -6.68 -7.64 -2.51
N LEU A 256 -6.58 -8.68 -3.34
CA LEU A 256 -5.29 -9.25 -3.72
C LEU A 256 -4.40 -8.26 -4.50
N ALA A 257 -5.00 -7.35 -5.28
CA ALA A 257 -4.24 -6.31 -5.97
C ALA A 257 -3.74 -5.23 -4.99
N GLU A 258 -4.50 -4.93 -3.94
CA GLU A 258 -4.14 -3.96 -2.88
C GLU A 258 -2.94 -4.44 -2.05
N PHE A 259 -2.85 -5.75 -1.75
CA PHE A 259 -1.79 -6.30 -0.90
C PHE A 259 -0.42 -6.43 -1.57
N GLY A 260 -0.33 -6.12 -2.86
CA GLY A 260 0.85 -6.39 -3.67
C GLY A 260 0.90 -7.82 -4.19
N THR A 261 1.95 -8.12 -4.95
CA THR A 261 2.09 -9.39 -5.70
C THR A 261 3.14 -10.33 -5.12
N SER A 262 3.65 -10.08 -3.90
CA SER A 262 4.70 -10.93 -3.35
C SER A 262 4.16 -12.32 -3.05
N LEU A 263 4.93 -13.34 -3.44
CA LEU A 263 4.47 -14.72 -3.38
C LEU A 263 4.27 -15.18 -1.94
N ASP A 264 5.13 -14.76 -1.01
CA ASP A 264 5.02 -15.07 0.43
C ASP A 264 3.71 -14.54 1.03
N THR A 265 3.33 -13.30 0.72
CA THR A 265 2.06 -12.71 1.17
C THR A 265 0.87 -13.49 0.62
N LEU A 266 0.87 -13.80 -0.67
CA LEU A 266 -0.20 -14.56 -1.32
C LEU A 266 -0.27 -16.00 -0.76
N TYR A 267 0.87 -16.63 -0.47
CA TYR A 267 0.97 -17.96 0.14
C TYR A 267 0.35 -17.97 1.54
N TYR A 268 0.65 -16.95 2.33
CA TYR A 268 0.08 -16.79 3.67
C TYR A 268 -1.44 -16.58 3.59
N PHE A 269 -1.93 -15.70 2.72
CA PHE A 269 -3.38 -15.42 2.60
C PHE A 269 -4.18 -16.60 2.05
N ALA A 270 -3.58 -17.44 1.21
CA ALA A 270 -4.20 -18.68 0.76
C ALA A 270 -4.45 -19.69 1.89
N SER A 271 -3.87 -19.47 3.09
CA SER A 271 -4.01 -20.35 4.24
C SER A 271 -5.30 -20.17 5.06
N PHE A 272 -6.10 -19.13 4.79
CA PHE A 272 -7.37 -18.91 5.49
C PHE A 272 -8.41 -18.24 4.59
N PRO A 273 -9.72 -18.48 4.86
CA PRO A 273 -10.77 -17.87 4.06
C PRO A 273 -10.81 -16.36 4.26
N SER A 274 -11.17 -15.63 3.21
CA SER A 274 -11.37 -14.18 3.27
C SER A 274 -12.30 -13.79 4.42
N PRO A 275 -11.99 -12.70 5.17
CA PRO A 275 -12.89 -12.15 6.19
C PRO A 275 -14.23 -11.70 5.62
N ARG A 276 -14.33 -11.56 4.29
CA ARG A 276 -15.49 -11.09 3.53
C ARG A 276 -16.02 -12.16 2.57
N ARG A 277 -15.74 -13.44 2.83
CA ARG A 277 -16.21 -14.58 2.02
C ARG A 277 -17.73 -14.65 1.85
N ASP A 278 -18.47 -14.10 2.80
CA ASP A 278 -19.94 -14.12 2.82
C ASP A 278 -20.55 -13.07 1.86
N LEU A 279 -19.71 -12.24 1.21
CA LEU A 279 -20.14 -11.25 0.23
C LEU A 279 -19.99 -11.78 -1.21
N ASP A 280 -20.87 -11.32 -2.10
CA ASP A 280 -20.79 -11.65 -3.53
C ASP A 280 -19.69 -10.84 -4.24
N HIS A 281 -18.57 -11.50 -4.52
CA HIS A 281 -17.43 -10.91 -5.25
C HIS A 281 -17.42 -11.22 -6.75
N SER A 282 -18.48 -11.82 -7.30
CA SER A 282 -18.52 -12.28 -8.70
C SER A 282 -18.35 -11.15 -9.75
N ARG A 283 -18.59 -9.89 -9.36
CA ARG A 283 -18.47 -8.71 -10.23
C ARG A 283 -17.28 -7.81 -9.88
N CYS A 284 -16.39 -8.26 -9.00
CA CYS A 284 -15.20 -7.51 -8.61
C CYS A 284 -14.09 -7.64 -9.67
N THR A 285 -13.34 -6.57 -9.88
CA THR A 285 -12.17 -6.51 -10.78
C THR A 285 -10.91 -6.22 -9.97
N ARG A 286 -9.71 -6.33 -10.56
CA ARG A 286 -8.46 -5.94 -9.88
C ARG A 286 -8.41 -4.46 -9.47
N VAL A 287 -9.23 -3.62 -10.10
CA VAL A 287 -9.27 -2.16 -9.88
C VAL A 287 -10.50 -1.70 -9.08
N SER A 288 -11.51 -2.56 -8.87
CA SER A 288 -12.68 -2.20 -8.06
C SER A 288 -13.32 -3.40 -7.35
N CYS A 289 -13.60 -3.25 -6.04
CA CYS A 289 -14.41 -4.20 -5.29
C CYS A 289 -15.86 -3.71 -5.20
N ARG A 290 -16.79 -4.40 -5.89
CA ARG A 290 -18.23 -4.06 -5.89
C ARG A 290 -18.98 -4.60 -4.68
N ALA A 291 -18.41 -5.58 -3.98
CA ALA A 291 -18.98 -6.16 -2.77
C ALA A 291 -18.92 -5.21 -1.55
N ARG A 292 -18.08 -4.16 -1.60
CA ARG A 292 -17.91 -3.19 -0.49
C ARG A 292 -19.10 -2.25 -0.31
N THR A 293 -20.04 -2.20 -1.25
CA THR A 293 -21.29 -1.48 -1.07
C THR A 293 -22.23 -2.32 -0.22
N VAL A 294 -22.03 -2.30 1.10
CA VAL A 294 -22.99 -2.85 2.05
C VAL A 294 -24.27 -2.03 1.92
N TYR A 295 -25.30 -2.62 1.32
CA TYR A 295 -26.63 -2.04 1.29
C TYR A 295 -27.16 -1.99 2.72
N ILE A 296 -27.08 -0.81 3.33
CA ILE A 296 -27.71 -0.46 4.62
C ILE A 296 -29.16 -0.97 4.67
N GLU A 297 -29.87 -0.93 3.54
CA GLU A 297 -31.27 -1.36 3.41
C GLU A 297 -31.52 -2.83 3.78
N ARG A 298 -30.50 -3.70 3.74
CA ARG A 298 -30.61 -5.13 4.10
C ARG A 298 -30.03 -5.46 5.48
N TYR A 299 -29.60 -4.45 6.22
CA TYR A 299 -28.96 -4.64 7.51
C TYR A 299 -29.95 -5.13 8.57
N GLN A 300 -29.59 -6.17 9.32
CA GLN A 300 -30.37 -6.67 10.44
C GLN A 300 -29.49 -6.82 11.68
N THR A 301 -29.94 -6.21 12.79
CA THR A 301 -29.36 -6.41 14.12
C THR A 301 -29.49 -7.88 14.51
N LYS A 302 -28.38 -8.51 14.89
CA LYS A 302 -28.28 -9.94 15.22
C LYS A 302 -28.32 -10.17 16.72
N HIS A 303 -28.84 -11.32 17.12
CA HIS A 303 -28.67 -11.83 18.49
C HIS A 303 -27.24 -12.33 18.72
N ALA A 304 -26.83 -12.42 19.98
CA ALA A 304 -25.51 -12.92 20.36
C ALA A 304 -25.33 -14.43 20.07
N ARG A 305 -26.44 -15.17 19.93
CA ARG A 305 -26.47 -16.61 19.66
C ARG A 305 -27.52 -16.90 18.59
N ASP A 306 -27.21 -17.81 17.69
CA ASP A 306 -28.15 -18.29 16.68
C ASP A 306 -29.38 -18.92 17.35
N GLY A 307 -30.57 -18.62 16.83
CA GLY A 307 -31.84 -19.12 17.36
C GLY A 307 -32.38 -18.40 18.60
N CYS A 308 -31.68 -17.41 19.16
CA CYS A 308 -32.19 -16.61 20.27
C CYS A 308 -33.34 -15.69 19.81
N GLN A 309 -34.36 -15.51 20.67
CA GLN A 309 -35.56 -14.69 20.42
C GLN A 309 -35.84 -13.71 21.57
N CYS A 310 -34.80 -13.28 22.30
CA CYS A 310 -34.97 -12.34 23.41
C CYS A 310 -35.53 -10.99 22.93
N GLU A 311 -36.12 -10.22 23.84
CA GLU A 311 -36.61 -8.89 23.50
C GLU A 311 -35.47 -7.91 23.16
N ARG A 312 -35.84 -6.85 22.46
CA ARG A 312 -34.98 -5.69 22.23
C ARG A 312 -35.18 -4.69 23.35
N VAL A 313 -34.08 -4.20 23.89
CA VAL A 313 -34.06 -3.21 24.95
C VAL A 313 -33.70 -1.87 24.35
N MET A 314 -34.54 -0.86 24.60
CA MET A 314 -34.34 0.51 24.15
C MET A 314 -33.33 1.22 25.05
N ALA A 315 -32.55 2.13 24.47
CA ALA A 315 -31.77 3.09 25.23
C ALA A 315 -32.70 3.95 26.10
N PRO A 316 -32.32 4.20 27.37
CA PRO A 316 -33.12 5.03 28.27
C PRO A 316 -33.13 6.50 27.79
N LYS A 317 -34.17 7.26 28.15
CA LYS A 317 -34.39 8.64 27.63
C LYS A 317 -33.28 9.60 28.01
N GLU A 318 -32.66 9.32 29.16
CA GLU A 318 -31.52 9.98 29.76
C GLU A 318 -30.35 10.13 28.77
N VAL A 319 -30.16 9.17 27.84
CA VAL A 319 -29.17 9.27 26.77
C VAL A 319 -29.39 10.53 25.93
N ALA A 320 -30.63 10.76 25.46
CA ALA A 320 -30.95 11.91 24.64
C ALA A 320 -30.87 13.23 25.44
N GLU A 321 -31.22 13.19 26.73
CA GLU A 321 -31.14 14.34 27.63
C GLU A 321 -29.69 14.77 27.89
N ILE A 322 -28.79 13.80 28.16
CA ILE A 322 -27.36 14.03 28.36
C ILE A 322 -26.73 14.62 27.09
N VAL A 323 -26.98 14.00 25.93
CA VAL A 323 -26.49 14.50 24.64
C VAL A 323 -27.02 15.91 24.35
N GLY A 324 -28.29 16.19 24.67
CA GLY A 324 -28.90 17.51 24.49
C GLY A 324 -28.25 18.62 25.31
N ARG A 325 -27.63 18.29 26.45
CA ARG A 325 -26.82 19.23 27.26
C ARG A 325 -25.36 19.30 26.83
N GLY A 326 -24.94 18.50 25.84
CA GLY A 326 -23.56 18.40 25.39
C GLY A 326 -22.68 17.44 26.22
N GLY A 327 -23.29 16.60 27.06
CA GLY A 327 -22.61 15.58 27.85
C GLY A 327 -22.35 14.29 27.05
N ILE A 328 -21.61 13.36 27.67
CA ILE A 328 -21.33 12.02 27.11
C ILE A 328 -22.12 10.99 27.92
N PRO A 329 -23.09 10.27 27.32
CA PRO A 329 -23.87 9.25 28.03
C PRO A 329 -23.09 7.93 28.10
N ILE A 330 -22.97 7.38 29.31
CA ILE A 330 -22.41 6.06 29.58
C ILE A 330 -23.55 5.13 29.98
N VAL A 331 -23.62 3.94 29.39
CA VAL A 331 -24.68 2.96 29.67
C VAL A 331 -24.15 1.75 30.45
N MET A 332 -25.01 1.13 31.26
CA MET A 332 -24.70 -0.08 32.00
C MET A 332 -25.89 -1.03 31.95
N TRP A 333 -25.63 -2.28 31.57
CA TRP A 333 -26.64 -3.34 31.55
C TRP A 333 -26.56 -4.14 32.84
N LYS A 334 -27.59 -4.04 33.69
CA LYS A 334 -27.62 -4.70 35.00
C LYS A 334 -29.06 -5.11 35.35
N ASP A 335 -29.22 -6.28 35.94
CA ASP A 335 -30.51 -6.79 36.42
C ASP A 335 -31.66 -6.80 35.38
N GLY A 336 -31.31 -6.92 34.08
CA GLY A 336 -32.29 -6.92 32.98
C GLY A 336 -32.69 -5.53 32.50
N GLU A 337 -32.06 -4.46 33.01
CA GLU A 337 -32.33 -3.08 32.64
C GLU A 337 -31.05 -2.39 32.11
N LEU A 338 -31.27 -1.40 31.23
CA LEU A 338 -30.19 -0.57 30.69
C LEU A 338 -30.28 0.82 31.35
N HIS A 339 -29.29 1.13 32.17
CA HIS A 339 -29.18 2.42 32.85
C HIS A 339 -28.24 3.35 32.07
N ALA A 340 -28.44 4.66 32.17
CA ALA A 340 -27.54 5.66 31.61
C ALA A 340 -27.16 6.71 32.65
N THR A 341 -25.88 7.08 32.65
CA THR A 341 -25.30 8.14 33.48
C THR A 341 -24.47 9.08 32.61
N GLU A 342 -24.30 10.31 33.07
CA GLU A 342 -23.42 11.28 32.40
C GLU A 342 -21.97 11.02 32.81
N TYR A 343 -21.04 11.05 31.85
CA TYR A 343 -19.61 11.05 32.13
C TYR A 343 -19.24 12.32 32.91
N ASP A 344 -18.62 12.13 34.06
CA ASP A 344 -18.06 13.20 34.89
C ASP A 344 -16.54 13.02 35.00
N GLU A 345 -15.83 13.98 34.41
CA GLU A 345 -14.36 14.07 34.40
C GLU A 345 -13.80 14.35 35.81
N HIS A 346 -14.47 15.20 36.59
CA HIS A 346 -14.06 15.52 37.96
C HIS A 346 -14.26 14.34 38.90
N ALA A 347 -15.31 13.54 38.68
CA ALA A 347 -15.51 12.29 39.40
C ALA A 347 -14.67 11.13 38.87
N ARG A 348 -13.81 11.35 37.85
CA ARG A 348 -12.99 10.33 37.17
C ARG A 348 -13.83 9.11 36.76
N THR A 349 -15.00 9.34 36.16
CA THR A 349 -15.90 8.27 35.74
C THR A 349 -15.19 7.34 34.76
N ARG A 350 -14.97 6.08 35.16
CA ARG A 350 -14.32 5.08 34.31
C ARG A 350 -15.36 4.36 33.47
N TYR A 351 -15.08 4.22 32.19
CA TYR A 351 -15.90 3.46 31.27
C TYR A 351 -15.06 2.84 30.15
N VAL A 352 -15.64 1.83 29.51
CA VAL A 352 -15.07 1.19 28.32
C VAL A 352 -15.82 1.69 27.09
N ALA A 353 -15.15 2.27 26.11
CA ALA A 353 -15.77 2.54 24.81
C ALA A 353 -15.67 1.29 23.92
N ILE A 354 -16.75 0.92 23.25
CA ILE A 354 -16.78 -0.24 22.35
C ILE A 354 -16.65 0.25 20.92
N SER A 355 -15.55 -0.13 20.29
CA SER A 355 -15.29 0.06 18.87
C SER A 355 -15.71 -1.20 18.12
N HIS A 356 -16.67 -1.11 17.20
CA HIS A 356 -17.25 -2.30 16.59
C HIS A 356 -17.60 -2.13 15.12
N VAL A 357 -17.81 -3.26 14.43
CA VAL A 357 -18.22 -3.28 13.02
C VAL A 357 -19.72 -3.57 12.92
N TRP A 358 -20.47 -2.65 12.31
CA TRP A 358 -21.91 -2.82 12.18
C TRP A 358 -22.28 -4.09 11.42
N SER A 359 -21.56 -4.46 10.36
CA SER A 359 -21.80 -5.68 9.57
C SER A 359 -21.83 -6.98 10.41
N ASP A 360 -21.26 -6.95 11.61
CA ASP A 360 -21.27 -8.08 12.54
C ASP A 360 -22.60 -8.22 13.31
N GLY A 361 -23.54 -7.29 13.09
CA GLY A 361 -24.92 -7.37 13.59
C GLY A 361 -25.20 -6.56 14.87
N MET A 362 -24.31 -5.65 15.27
CA MET A 362 -24.43 -4.86 16.51
C MET A 362 -24.86 -3.39 16.30
N GLY A 363 -25.19 -3.00 15.07
CA GLY A 363 -25.76 -1.70 14.71
C GLY A 363 -27.29 -1.68 14.76
N ASN A 364 -27.88 -0.48 14.69
CA ASN A 364 -29.31 -0.27 14.52
C ASN A 364 -29.58 1.17 14.01
N GLU A 365 -29.97 1.33 12.74
CA GLU A 365 -30.23 2.66 12.17
C GLU A 365 -31.61 3.23 12.54
N GLN A 366 -32.55 2.37 12.91
CA GLN A 366 -33.94 2.76 13.09
C GLN A 366 -34.20 3.24 14.52
N GLN A 367 -33.51 2.66 15.49
CA GLN A 367 -33.72 2.88 16.91
C GLN A 367 -32.41 2.72 17.69
N ASN A 368 -32.27 3.43 18.81
CA ASN A 368 -31.21 3.16 19.78
C ASN A 368 -31.61 1.95 20.63
N SER A 369 -31.40 0.73 20.12
CA SER A 369 -31.75 -0.50 20.83
C SER A 369 -30.95 -1.73 20.38
N LEU A 370 -30.78 -2.68 21.29
CA LEU A 370 -30.12 -3.97 21.06
C LEU A 370 -30.88 -5.13 21.71
N PRO A 371 -30.76 -6.37 21.19
CA PRO A 371 -31.27 -7.56 21.87
C PRO A 371 -30.65 -7.72 23.27
N ALA A 372 -31.44 -8.12 24.27
CA ALA A 372 -30.97 -8.33 25.66
C ALA A 372 -29.76 -9.29 25.76
N CYS A 373 -29.70 -10.31 24.90
CA CYS A 373 -28.57 -11.23 24.83
C CYS A 373 -27.26 -10.56 24.35
N GLN A 374 -27.35 -9.55 23.47
CA GLN A 374 -26.17 -8.76 23.07
C GLN A 374 -25.74 -7.85 24.21
N LEU A 375 -26.68 -7.18 24.90
CA LEU A 375 -26.34 -6.34 26.06
C LEU A 375 -25.63 -7.15 27.15
N SER A 376 -26.14 -8.35 27.45
CA SER A 376 -25.50 -9.26 28.41
C SER A 376 -24.08 -9.63 27.98
N ARG A 377 -23.90 -10.02 26.71
CA ARG A 377 -22.57 -10.33 26.15
C ARG A 377 -21.63 -9.14 26.22
N LEU A 378 -22.08 -7.95 25.81
CA LEU A 378 -21.25 -6.74 25.78
C LEU A 378 -20.82 -6.35 27.19
N GLN A 379 -21.74 -6.39 28.17
CA GLN A 379 -21.42 -6.11 29.57
C GLN A 379 -20.40 -7.10 30.13
N ASP A 380 -20.53 -8.40 29.82
CA ASP A 380 -19.56 -9.42 30.22
C ASP A 380 -18.15 -9.13 29.65
N LEU A 381 -18.08 -8.79 28.35
CA LEU A 381 -16.82 -8.46 27.68
C LEU A 381 -16.19 -7.18 28.25
N VAL A 382 -17.02 -6.17 28.52
CA VAL A 382 -16.62 -4.89 29.13
C VAL A 382 -16.03 -5.13 30.52
N ASN A 383 -16.73 -5.87 31.39
CA ASN A 383 -16.27 -6.15 32.75
C ASN A 383 -14.94 -6.91 32.74
N ARG A 384 -14.81 -7.95 31.89
CA ARG A 384 -13.55 -8.70 31.75
C ARG A 384 -12.41 -7.81 31.26
N THR A 385 -12.66 -7.03 30.21
CA THR A 385 -11.67 -6.10 29.66
C THR A 385 -11.23 -5.08 30.68
N TYR A 386 -12.14 -4.60 31.53
CA TYR A 386 -11.84 -3.65 32.60
C TYR A 386 -10.91 -4.23 33.66
N THR A 387 -11.06 -5.52 33.98
CA THR A 387 -10.21 -6.21 34.96
C THR A 387 -8.83 -6.67 34.43
N GLU A 388 -8.58 -6.59 33.12
CA GLU A 388 -7.29 -7.01 32.55
C GLU A 388 -6.14 -6.10 33.06
N PRO A 389 -5.00 -6.64 33.50
CA PRO A 389 -3.87 -5.84 33.95
C PRO A 389 -3.29 -4.98 32.80
N HIS A 390 -2.99 -3.71 33.08
CA HIS A 390 -2.30 -2.83 32.12
C HIS A 390 -1.51 -1.73 32.84
N ASP A 391 -0.34 -1.37 32.30
CA ASP A 391 0.52 -0.30 32.83
C ASP A 391 0.19 1.05 32.15
N PHE A 392 -0.43 1.97 32.88
CA PHE A 392 -0.76 3.33 32.43
C PHE A 392 0.43 4.29 32.41
N HIS A 393 1.57 3.95 33.03
CA HIS A 393 2.65 4.90 33.37
C HIS A 393 3.57 5.31 32.21
N ARG A 394 3.41 4.75 31.00
CA ARG A 394 4.43 4.90 29.95
C ARG A 394 4.13 5.87 28.82
N HIS A 395 2.88 6.31 28.62
CA HIS A 395 2.57 7.36 27.63
C HIS A 395 1.36 8.19 28.08
N PRO A 396 1.46 9.54 28.14
CA PRO A 396 0.30 10.39 28.34
C PRO A 396 -0.67 10.30 27.14
N PRO A 397 -1.97 10.62 27.32
CA PRO A 397 -2.91 10.77 26.21
C PRO A 397 -2.38 11.77 25.17
N ILE A 398 -2.77 11.57 23.90
CA ILE A 398 -2.42 12.51 22.81
C ILE A 398 -3.09 13.86 23.10
N ASP A 399 -2.30 14.86 23.48
CA ASP A 399 -2.71 16.27 23.40
C ASP A 399 -2.49 16.73 21.95
N LEU A 400 -3.57 16.89 21.19
CA LEU A 400 -3.48 17.29 19.78
C LEU A 400 -3.15 18.78 19.60
N GLY A 401 -3.03 19.56 20.68
CA GLY A 401 -2.72 20.98 20.67
C GLY A 401 -3.80 21.83 20.00
N ASP A 402 -3.91 23.09 20.41
CA ASP A 402 -4.70 24.08 19.69
C ASP A 402 -3.90 24.55 18.45
N PRO A 403 -4.41 24.40 17.21
CA PRO A 403 -3.69 24.78 16.00
C PRO A 403 -3.31 26.27 15.93
N GLU A 404 -3.88 27.13 16.79
CA GLU A 404 -3.55 28.56 16.82
C GLU A 404 -2.28 28.92 17.59
N ASN A 405 -1.60 27.97 18.24
CA ASN A 405 -0.45 28.24 19.11
C ASN A 405 0.86 27.60 18.61
N GLU A 406 1.20 27.82 17.33
CA GLU A 406 2.51 27.49 16.77
C GLU A 406 3.56 28.55 17.20
N SER A 407 4.01 28.52 18.45
CA SER A 407 5.25 29.18 18.85
C SER A 407 6.35 28.13 19.05
N VAL A 408 7.33 28.19 18.16
CA VAL A 408 8.57 27.41 18.16
C VAL A 408 9.38 27.71 19.42
N ASP A 409 9.36 26.80 20.39
CA ASP A 409 10.54 26.51 21.23
C ASP A 409 10.55 25.03 21.63
N GLY A 410 11.47 24.29 21.02
CA GLY A 410 11.62 22.84 21.16
C GLY A 410 12.49 22.42 22.33
N SER A 411 12.32 23.03 23.51
CA SER A 411 13.13 22.66 24.67
C SER A 411 12.44 22.83 26.01
N GLU A 412 11.38 22.09 26.29
CA GLU A 412 11.10 21.60 27.65
C GLU A 412 10.47 20.19 27.57
N PRO A 413 11.06 19.15 28.21
CA PRO A 413 10.33 17.91 28.47
C PRO A 413 9.13 18.26 29.34
N CYS A 414 7.93 17.82 28.96
CA CYS A 414 6.75 17.91 29.82
C CYS A 414 7.15 17.48 31.24
N GLY A 415 6.92 18.38 32.19
CA GLY A 415 7.23 18.16 33.59
C GLY A 415 6.64 16.84 34.07
N ASP A 416 7.43 16.13 34.85
CA ASP A 416 7.10 14.92 35.58
C ASP A 416 5.94 15.20 36.56
N SER A 417 4.69 15.15 36.06
CA SER A 417 3.51 15.09 36.90
C SER A 417 3.41 13.66 37.42
N THR A 418 3.98 13.45 38.60
CA THR A 418 4.07 12.18 39.34
C THR A 418 2.75 11.76 40.00
N ASP A 419 1.59 12.19 39.48
CA ASP A 419 0.31 12.09 40.19
C ASP A 419 -0.65 10.97 39.73
N ASP A 420 -0.24 10.07 38.83
CA ASP A 420 -0.99 8.83 38.59
C ASP A 420 -0.24 7.69 39.27
N GLU A 421 -0.58 7.40 40.53
CA GLU A 421 -0.06 6.29 41.32
C GLU A 421 -0.24 4.93 40.59
N MET A 422 0.61 3.93 40.89
CA MET A 422 0.33 2.53 40.52
C MET A 422 -1.07 2.16 41.01
N GLU A 423 -2.01 1.90 40.09
CA GLU A 423 -3.35 1.48 40.50
C GLU A 423 -3.27 0.13 41.20
N ASP A 424 -3.69 0.12 42.47
CA ASP A 424 -3.99 -1.12 43.19
C ASP A 424 -5.02 -1.92 42.38
N PRO A 425 -4.85 -3.24 42.24
CA PRO A 425 -5.85 -4.08 41.58
C PRO A 425 -7.21 -3.87 42.27
N PRO A 426 -8.32 -3.81 41.51
CA PRO A 426 -9.65 -3.62 42.08
C PRO A 426 -9.91 -4.69 43.15
N ASP A 427 -10.52 -4.27 44.26
CA ASP A 427 -10.95 -5.15 45.35
C ASP A 427 -11.71 -6.36 44.76
N PRO A 428 -11.27 -7.60 44.98
CA PRO A 428 -11.92 -8.79 44.43
C PRO A 428 -13.39 -8.95 44.88
N ASP A 429 -13.82 -8.25 45.94
CA ASP A 429 -15.19 -8.25 46.45
C ASP A 429 -16.03 -7.02 46.00
N ALA A 430 -15.46 -6.07 45.24
CA ALA A 430 -16.19 -4.91 44.73
C ALA A 430 -17.04 -5.24 43.49
N ASP A 431 -18.15 -4.52 43.32
CA ASP A 431 -18.97 -4.61 42.09
C ASP A 431 -18.10 -4.19 40.88
N THR A 432 -17.63 -5.18 40.12
CA THR A 432 -16.76 -4.98 38.95
C THR A 432 -17.54 -4.50 37.72
N SER A 433 -18.84 -4.21 37.85
CA SER A 433 -19.63 -3.68 36.74
C SER A 433 -19.20 -2.27 36.39
N VAL A 434 -18.71 -2.10 35.16
CA VAL A 434 -18.30 -0.79 34.64
C VAL A 434 -19.21 -0.40 33.48
N GLY A 435 -19.54 0.89 33.39
CA GLY A 435 -20.31 1.40 32.27
C GLY A 435 -19.53 1.32 30.96
N PHE A 436 -20.25 1.33 29.85
CA PHE A 436 -19.67 1.38 28.52
C PHE A 436 -20.34 2.40 27.63
N TRP A 437 -19.63 2.79 26.58
CA TRP A 437 -20.15 3.63 25.50
C TRP A 437 -20.16 2.85 24.20
N MET A 438 -21.24 2.95 23.42
CA MET A 438 -21.31 2.40 22.06
C MET A 438 -22.23 3.30 21.22
N ASP A 439 -21.81 3.60 19.99
CA ASP A 439 -22.53 4.46 19.04
C ASP A 439 -24.02 4.09 18.88
N THR A 440 -24.32 2.80 18.76
CA THR A 440 -25.67 2.27 18.51
C THR A 440 -26.66 2.62 19.64
N LEU A 441 -26.19 2.71 20.88
CA LEU A 441 -27.03 3.06 22.03
C LEU A 441 -26.94 4.56 22.35
N CYS A 442 -25.75 5.15 22.22
CA CYS A 442 -25.43 6.47 22.74
C CYS A 442 -25.54 7.62 21.72
N VAL A 443 -25.69 7.35 20.43
CA VAL A 443 -25.88 8.37 19.38
C VAL A 443 -27.34 8.44 18.97
N PRO A 444 -28.12 9.45 19.38
CA PRO A 444 -29.56 9.51 19.13
C PRO A 444 -29.89 9.48 17.63
N VAL A 445 -30.76 8.56 17.21
CA VAL A 445 -31.20 8.44 15.80
C VAL A 445 -32.40 9.33 15.46
N ALA A 446 -33.22 9.69 16.45
CA ALA A 446 -34.52 10.34 16.23
C ALA A 446 -34.43 11.84 15.86
N LEU A 447 -33.38 12.54 16.27
CA LEU A 447 -33.21 13.98 16.07
C LEU A 447 -31.82 14.31 15.51
N ASP A 448 -31.77 14.87 14.30
CA ASP A 448 -30.51 15.20 13.61
C ASP A 448 -29.63 16.18 14.40
N SER A 449 -30.23 17.13 15.13
CA SER A 449 -29.49 18.06 16.00
C SER A 449 -28.76 17.34 17.13
N LEU A 450 -29.40 16.36 17.77
CA LEU A 450 -28.76 15.53 18.81
C LEU A 450 -27.71 14.60 18.22
N ARG A 451 -27.96 14.03 17.03
CA ARG A 451 -26.98 13.23 16.31
C ARG A 451 -25.71 14.04 16.02
N LYS A 452 -25.85 15.28 15.53
CA LYS A 452 -24.73 16.21 15.30
C LYS A 452 -24.01 16.56 16.60
N ALA A 453 -24.74 16.80 17.68
CA ALA A 453 -24.15 17.07 19.00
C ALA A 453 -23.31 15.87 19.51
N ALA A 454 -23.81 14.64 19.35
CA ALA A 454 -23.05 13.44 19.68
C ALA A 454 -21.81 13.26 18.78
N ILE A 455 -21.92 13.53 17.47
CA ILE A 455 -20.79 13.47 16.53
C ILE A 455 -19.67 14.46 16.93
N ARG A 456 -20.03 15.68 17.36
CA ARG A 456 -19.05 16.66 17.87
C ARG A 456 -18.26 16.17 19.09
N LYS A 457 -18.78 15.17 19.82
CA LYS A 457 -18.13 14.59 21.02
C LYS A 457 -17.32 13.33 20.73
N MET A 458 -17.29 12.82 19.49
CA MET A 458 -16.61 11.56 19.15
C MET A 458 -15.16 11.51 19.61
N ALA A 459 -14.39 12.59 19.42
CA ALA A 459 -13.02 12.63 19.91
C ALA A 459 -12.92 12.50 21.43
N ALA A 460 -13.73 13.28 22.16
CA ALA A 460 -13.73 13.29 23.62
C ALA A 460 -14.14 11.91 24.18
N ILE A 461 -15.10 11.23 23.55
CA ILE A 461 -15.52 9.88 23.94
C ILE A 461 -14.33 8.91 23.94
N TYR A 462 -13.60 8.78 22.83
CA TYR A 462 -12.52 7.79 22.77
C TYR A 462 -11.28 8.20 23.57
N ARG A 463 -10.98 9.50 23.68
CA ARG A 463 -9.87 10.01 24.51
C ARG A 463 -10.10 9.84 26.00
N SER A 464 -11.33 10.08 26.46
CA SER A 464 -11.68 10.00 27.88
C SER A 464 -12.02 8.58 28.33
N ALA A 465 -12.25 7.64 27.40
CA ALA A 465 -12.47 6.25 27.74
C ALA A 465 -11.27 5.67 28.50
N HIS A 466 -11.53 4.98 29.60
CA HIS A 466 -10.48 4.32 30.37
C HIS A 466 -9.80 3.22 29.53
N ARG A 467 -10.60 2.52 28.70
CA ARG A 467 -10.19 1.50 27.72
C ARG A 467 -11.09 1.57 26.49
N VAL A 468 -10.56 1.25 25.32
CA VAL A 468 -11.34 1.01 24.10
C VAL A 468 -11.27 -0.45 23.72
N LEU A 469 -12.42 -1.11 23.59
CA LEU A 469 -12.53 -2.52 23.24
C LEU A 469 -12.97 -2.68 21.79
N VAL A 470 -12.12 -3.30 20.97
CA VAL A 470 -12.38 -3.64 19.57
C VAL A 470 -13.09 -4.99 19.47
N LEU A 471 -14.25 -4.97 18.83
CA LEU A 471 -15.04 -6.16 18.50
C LEU A 471 -15.14 -6.33 16.98
N ASP A 472 -14.52 -7.39 16.47
CA ASP A 472 -14.61 -7.83 15.08
C ASP A 472 -14.79 -9.36 15.04
N ALA A 473 -15.77 -9.83 14.28
CA ALA A 473 -16.11 -11.25 14.22
C ALA A 473 -15.00 -12.12 13.61
N TYR A 474 -14.11 -11.56 12.78
CA TYR A 474 -12.98 -12.27 12.20
C TYR A 474 -11.86 -12.50 13.21
N LEU A 475 -11.61 -11.52 14.10
CA LEU A 475 -10.62 -11.62 15.18
C LEU A 475 -11.07 -12.59 16.27
N GLN A 476 -12.36 -12.58 16.61
CA GLN A 476 -12.95 -13.46 17.62
C GLN A 476 -12.98 -14.96 17.23
N ARG A 477 -12.49 -15.33 16.03
CA ARG A 477 -12.35 -16.72 15.57
C ARG A 477 -11.02 -17.36 15.95
N ILE A 478 -10.04 -16.58 16.38
CA ILE A 478 -8.73 -17.11 16.77
C ILE A 478 -8.46 -16.93 18.26
N PRO A 479 -7.72 -17.84 18.88
CA PRO A 479 -7.23 -17.69 20.25
C PRO A 479 -6.31 -16.46 20.45
N ARG A 480 -6.28 -15.93 21.67
CA ARG A 480 -5.36 -14.87 22.12
C ARG A 480 -3.90 -15.32 22.03
N ASP A 481 -3.62 -16.60 22.22
CA ASP A 481 -2.28 -17.19 22.19
C ASP A 481 -1.80 -17.58 20.77
N SER A 482 -2.60 -17.32 19.73
CA SER A 482 -2.17 -17.45 18.34
C SER A 482 -0.90 -16.65 18.05
N ASP A 483 -0.14 -17.09 17.05
CA ASP A 483 1.09 -16.44 16.63
C ASP A 483 0.88 -14.93 16.34
N ILE A 484 1.88 -14.11 16.67
CA ILE A 484 1.76 -12.66 16.55
C ILE A 484 1.67 -12.18 15.10
N THR A 485 2.31 -12.89 14.17
CA THR A 485 2.18 -12.61 12.73
C THR A 485 0.74 -12.86 12.29
N GLU A 486 0.13 -13.98 12.72
CA GLU A 486 -1.28 -14.28 12.40
C GLU A 486 -2.23 -13.24 12.99
N LYS A 487 -2.12 -12.94 14.29
CA LYS A 487 -2.99 -11.94 14.94
C LYS A 487 -2.89 -10.59 14.24
N SER A 488 -1.69 -10.15 13.90
CA SER A 488 -1.46 -8.86 13.26
C SER A 488 -2.02 -8.80 11.85
N ILE A 489 -1.82 -9.85 11.06
CA ILE A 489 -2.40 -9.98 9.71
C ILE A 489 -3.92 -9.99 9.79
N ARG A 490 -4.50 -10.70 10.76
CA ARG A 490 -5.96 -10.70 10.94
C ARG A 490 -6.50 -9.34 11.32
N VAL A 491 -5.80 -8.57 12.16
CA VAL A 491 -6.14 -7.17 12.45
C VAL A 491 -6.10 -6.34 11.18
N TYR A 492 -5.03 -6.42 10.39
CA TYR A 492 -4.92 -5.70 9.11
C TYR A 492 -6.06 -6.01 8.13
N LEU A 493 -6.45 -7.29 8.03
CA LEU A 493 -7.50 -7.76 7.12
C LEU A 493 -8.93 -7.55 7.63
N SER A 494 -9.09 -7.36 8.95
CA SER A 494 -10.38 -7.24 9.64
C SER A 494 -11.30 -6.18 9.04
N ASN A 495 -12.61 -6.34 9.21
CA ASN A 495 -13.55 -5.31 8.77
C ASN A 495 -13.39 -4.03 9.60
N TRP A 496 -12.93 -4.16 10.85
CA TRP A 496 -12.55 -3.03 11.69
C TRP A 496 -11.47 -2.16 11.03
N SER A 497 -10.40 -2.75 10.48
CA SER A 497 -9.36 -1.97 9.78
C SER A 497 -9.82 -1.37 8.45
N ARG A 498 -10.92 -1.86 7.87
CA ARG A 498 -11.48 -1.37 6.59
C ARG A 498 -12.62 -0.35 6.75
N ARG A 499 -13.12 -0.11 7.95
CA ARG A 499 -14.19 0.87 8.21
C ARG A 499 -13.58 2.24 8.50
N LEU A 500 -14.18 3.30 7.97
CA LEU A 500 -13.66 4.66 8.18
C LEU A 500 -13.72 5.08 9.67
N TRP A 501 -14.90 4.98 10.27
CA TRP A 501 -15.14 5.47 11.64
C TRP A 501 -14.23 4.83 12.68
N THR A 502 -13.91 3.54 12.55
CA THR A 502 -13.05 2.79 13.48
C THR A 502 -11.61 3.32 13.58
N LEU A 503 -11.15 4.10 12.59
CA LEU A 503 -9.81 4.70 12.63
C LEU A 503 -9.66 5.63 13.83
N GLN A 504 -10.58 6.58 14.00
CA GLN A 504 -10.54 7.51 15.14
C GLN A 504 -10.79 6.78 16.47
N GLU A 505 -11.57 5.70 16.47
CA GLU A 505 -11.84 4.91 17.68
C GLU A 505 -10.57 4.22 18.18
N GLY A 506 -9.73 3.75 17.24
CA GLY A 506 -8.42 3.17 17.54
C GLY A 506 -7.36 4.22 17.89
N LEU A 507 -7.21 5.26 17.06
CA LEU A 507 -6.16 6.28 17.23
C LEU A 507 -6.33 7.14 18.48
N LEU A 508 -7.58 7.44 18.87
CA LEU A 508 -7.85 8.29 20.03
C LEU A 508 -7.92 7.51 21.34
N ALA A 509 -7.86 6.18 21.27
CA ALA A 509 -7.91 5.33 22.45
C ALA A 509 -6.67 5.54 23.32
N ARG A 510 -6.86 5.80 24.62
CA ARG A 510 -5.74 5.78 25.58
C ARG A 510 -5.11 4.39 25.72
N VAL A 511 -5.95 3.35 25.73
CA VAL A 511 -5.53 1.95 25.69
C VAL A 511 -6.49 1.17 24.79
N LEU A 512 -5.97 0.61 23.71
CA LEU A 512 -6.74 -0.16 22.72
C LEU A 512 -6.60 -1.67 22.96
N PHE A 513 -7.71 -2.34 23.21
CA PHE A 513 -7.81 -3.79 23.36
C PHE A 513 -8.50 -4.43 22.16
N PHE A 514 -7.98 -5.56 21.70
CA PHE A 514 -8.65 -6.43 20.72
C PHE A 514 -9.23 -7.66 21.41
N GLN A 515 -10.51 -7.97 21.16
CA GLN A 515 -11.12 -9.21 21.62
C GLN A 515 -10.81 -10.37 20.65
N PHE A 516 -10.22 -11.44 21.19
CA PHE A 516 -10.00 -12.73 20.55
C PHE A 516 -11.03 -13.76 21.06
N ALA A 517 -10.92 -15.03 20.65
CA ALA A 517 -11.90 -16.06 21.01
C ALA A 517 -12.03 -16.29 22.53
N ASP A 518 -10.93 -16.16 23.27
CA ASP A 518 -10.78 -16.57 24.67
C ASP A 518 -10.29 -15.45 25.61
N GLY A 519 -9.94 -14.28 25.08
CA GLY A 519 -9.49 -13.14 25.90
C GLY A 519 -9.18 -11.89 25.08
N THR A 520 -8.78 -10.81 25.75
CA THR A 520 -8.35 -9.58 25.09
C THR A 520 -6.84 -9.42 25.11
N GLN A 521 -6.30 -8.64 24.17
CA GLN A 521 -4.89 -8.23 24.22
C GLN A 521 -4.76 -6.78 23.77
N THR A 522 -3.81 -6.04 24.36
CA THR A 522 -3.58 -4.65 23.97
C THR A 522 -2.79 -4.53 22.66
N LEU A 523 -3.03 -3.46 21.92
CA LEU A 523 -2.21 -3.08 20.75
C LEU A 523 -0.73 -3.00 21.13
N ARG A 524 -0.43 -2.48 22.34
CA ARG A 524 0.93 -2.36 22.86
C ARG A 524 1.62 -3.70 23.04
N ASP A 525 0.97 -4.65 23.69
CA ASP A 525 1.56 -5.97 23.95
C ASP A 525 1.74 -6.75 22.65
N MET A 526 0.81 -6.60 21.71
CA MET A 526 0.96 -7.14 20.35
C MET A 526 2.17 -6.52 19.63
N ASN A 527 2.31 -5.20 19.66
CA ASN A 527 3.46 -4.52 19.06
C ASN A 527 4.78 -4.94 19.72
N ALA A 528 4.83 -5.05 21.05
CA ALA A 528 6.00 -5.51 21.78
C ALA A 528 6.39 -6.95 21.39
N ALA A 529 5.42 -7.86 21.23
CA ALA A 529 5.66 -9.21 20.74
C ALA A 529 6.18 -9.22 19.30
N LEU A 530 5.62 -8.38 18.42
CA LEU A 530 6.06 -8.23 17.04
C LEU A 530 7.50 -7.68 16.96
N VAL A 531 7.85 -6.73 17.85
CA VAL A 531 9.20 -6.18 18.00
C VAL A 531 10.17 -7.23 18.55
N ALA A 532 9.78 -8.04 19.52
CA ALA A 532 10.62 -9.13 20.03
C ALA A 532 10.93 -10.18 18.96
N ALA A 533 9.99 -10.42 18.02
CA ALA A 533 10.19 -11.30 16.87
C ALA A 533 11.14 -10.72 15.79
N LYS A 534 11.74 -9.53 15.98
CA LYS A 534 12.61 -8.84 14.99
C LYS A 534 13.97 -9.50 14.74
N THR A 535 14.33 -10.57 15.45
CA THR A 535 15.66 -11.20 15.31
C THR A 535 15.76 -12.26 14.20
N ASP A 536 14.66 -12.61 13.53
CA ASP A 536 14.70 -13.68 12.52
C ASP A 536 15.31 -13.23 11.18
N VAL A 537 16.14 -14.11 10.59
CA VAL A 537 16.71 -13.98 9.23
C VAL A 537 15.65 -14.20 8.16
N ALA A 538 14.56 -14.89 8.49
CA ALA A 538 13.44 -15.07 7.58
C ALA A 538 12.72 -13.75 7.23
N ARG A 539 13.02 -12.64 7.92
CA ARG A 539 12.60 -11.28 7.53
C ARG A 539 13.32 -10.71 6.31
N LEU A 540 14.42 -11.31 5.86
CA LEU A 540 15.12 -10.86 4.65
C LEU A 540 14.38 -11.22 3.36
N TYR A 541 13.43 -12.15 3.43
CA TYR A 541 12.73 -12.71 2.27
C TYR A 541 11.25 -13.01 2.54
N GLY A 542 10.71 -12.50 3.65
CA GLY A 542 9.32 -12.74 4.08
C GLY A 542 8.54 -11.43 4.19
N ASP A 543 8.01 -10.95 3.07
CA ASP A 543 7.24 -9.69 2.99
C ASP A 543 6.01 -9.70 3.88
N VAL A 544 5.39 -10.86 4.09
CA VAL A 544 4.19 -10.95 4.91
C VAL A 544 4.44 -10.51 6.35
N ARG A 545 5.69 -10.64 6.84
CA ARG A 545 6.08 -10.17 8.18
C ARG A 545 6.27 -8.66 8.26
N ASN A 546 6.38 -7.96 7.12
CA ASN A 546 6.48 -6.49 7.06
C ASN A 546 5.10 -5.81 7.08
N ILE A 547 4.03 -6.48 6.61
CA ILE A 547 2.65 -5.95 6.60
C ILE A 547 2.14 -5.64 8.03
N PRO A 548 2.29 -6.53 9.03
CA PRO A 548 2.05 -6.24 10.43
C PRO A 548 2.76 -4.99 10.94
N GLU A 549 4.05 -4.85 10.61
CA GLU A 549 4.88 -3.75 11.13
C GLU A 549 4.37 -2.41 10.62
N SER A 550 4.09 -2.26 9.33
CA SER A 550 3.54 -1.02 8.80
C SER A 550 2.18 -0.67 9.41
N SER A 551 1.30 -1.65 9.59
CA SER A 551 -0.06 -1.42 10.10
C SER A 551 -0.08 -1.06 11.59
N PHE A 552 0.68 -1.80 12.40
CA PHE A 552 0.78 -1.53 13.84
C PHE A 552 1.61 -0.30 14.12
N ASP A 553 2.72 -0.07 13.39
CA ASP A 553 3.53 1.13 13.60
C ASP A 553 2.71 2.39 13.27
N LEU A 554 1.86 2.35 12.25
CA LEU A 554 0.96 3.47 11.90
C LEU A 554 -0.09 3.76 12.98
N LEU A 555 -0.69 2.74 13.59
CA LEU A 555 -1.62 2.97 14.70
C LEU A 555 -0.91 3.31 16.01
N TYR A 556 0.22 2.66 16.30
CA TYR A 556 0.95 2.75 17.57
C TYR A 556 1.92 3.94 17.61
N TYR A 557 2.91 3.99 16.72
CA TYR A 557 3.94 5.04 16.75
C TYR A 557 3.47 6.35 16.13
N TYR A 558 2.82 6.26 14.97
CA TYR A 558 2.33 7.45 14.29
C TYR A 558 1.07 8.02 14.94
N GLY A 559 0.22 7.17 15.52
CA GLY A 559 -0.91 7.62 16.35
C GLY A 559 -0.47 8.32 17.64
N HIS A 560 0.52 7.76 18.38
CA HIS A 560 0.81 8.22 19.75
C HIS A 560 2.04 9.14 19.90
N ASP A 561 3.18 8.85 19.27
CA ASP A 561 4.46 9.54 19.58
C ASP A 561 4.90 10.56 18.50
N LEU A 562 4.67 10.26 17.21
CA LEU A 562 5.07 11.12 16.09
C LEU A 562 4.05 12.20 15.79
N ALA A 563 2.74 11.88 15.75
CA ALA A 563 1.71 12.87 15.46
C ALA A 563 1.59 13.96 16.54
N ALA A 564 1.88 13.65 17.81
CA ALA A 564 1.88 14.64 18.89
C ALA A 564 2.94 15.75 18.72
N LYS A 565 4.00 15.48 17.94
CA LYS A 565 5.10 16.43 17.67
C LYS A 565 5.07 16.99 16.24
N ALA A 566 4.16 16.49 15.41
CA ALA A 566 4.12 16.79 13.99
C ALA A 566 3.14 17.92 13.71
N GLY A 567 3.51 18.83 12.80
CA GLY A 567 2.61 19.85 12.29
C GLY A 567 1.40 19.25 11.57
N THR A 568 0.38 20.06 11.34
CA THR A 568 -0.89 19.60 10.71
C THR A 568 -0.68 19.01 9.31
N ALA A 569 0.26 19.53 8.51
CA ALA A 569 0.61 18.98 7.19
C ALA A 569 1.19 17.57 7.28
N SER A 570 2.13 17.33 8.19
CA SER A 570 2.72 16.01 8.43
C SER A 570 1.66 15.01 8.93
N ARG A 571 0.79 15.43 9.87
CA ARG A 571 -0.33 14.60 10.34
C ARG A 571 -1.29 14.24 9.20
N PHE A 572 -1.54 15.17 8.29
CA PHE A 572 -2.36 14.94 7.09
C PHE A 572 -1.78 13.80 6.23
N GLY A 573 -0.49 13.87 5.88
CA GLY A 573 0.16 12.82 5.10
C GLY A 573 0.16 11.45 5.79
N ILE A 574 0.51 11.43 7.08
CA ILE A 574 0.54 10.22 7.91
C ILE A 574 -0.83 9.55 7.97
N TYR A 575 -1.89 10.30 8.29
CA TYR A 575 -3.22 9.74 8.43
C TYR A 575 -3.92 9.47 7.10
N ALA A 576 -3.52 10.13 6.00
CA ALA A 576 -4.00 9.78 4.66
C ALA A 576 -3.65 8.32 4.31
N LEU A 577 -2.46 7.85 4.67
CA LEU A 577 -2.05 6.44 4.51
C LEU A 577 -2.94 5.46 5.30
N GLN A 578 -3.52 5.91 6.42
CA GLN A 578 -4.44 5.10 7.24
C GLN A 578 -5.87 5.08 6.71
N ILE A 579 -6.24 6.10 5.92
CA ILE A 579 -7.58 6.23 5.36
C ILE A 579 -7.71 5.56 3.98
N GLN A 580 -6.63 5.48 3.19
CA GLN A 580 -6.68 4.99 1.81
C GLN A 580 -7.33 3.61 1.62
N ALA A 581 -7.08 2.66 2.54
CA ALA A 581 -7.63 1.31 2.48
C ALA A 581 -9.08 1.19 3.02
N ARG A 582 -9.62 2.27 3.61
CA ARG A 582 -10.90 2.30 4.31
C ARG A 582 -12.07 2.67 3.40
N THR A 583 -13.26 2.32 3.86
CA THR A 583 -14.54 2.62 3.20
C THR A 583 -15.58 3.13 4.18
N THR A 584 -16.56 3.84 3.62
CA THR A 584 -17.77 4.28 4.33
C THR A 584 -18.99 4.08 3.43
N SER A 585 -20.15 3.84 4.04
CA SER A 585 -21.45 3.83 3.36
C SER A 585 -22.00 5.24 3.13
N LYS A 586 -21.46 6.25 3.83
CA LYS A 586 -21.88 7.65 3.75
C LYS A 586 -20.65 8.50 3.44
N ALA A 587 -20.45 8.88 2.17
CA ALA A 587 -19.30 9.68 1.73
C ALA A 587 -19.18 11.02 2.50
N ALA A 588 -20.31 11.54 2.98
CA ALA A 588 -20.41 12.68 3.87
C ALA A 588 -19.58 12.56 5.18
N ASP A 589 -19.26 11.35 5.62
CA ASP A 589 -18.55 11.07 6.87
C ASP A 589 -17.03 11.21 6.72
N GLU A 590 -16.49 11.13 5.50
CA GLU A 590 -15.04 11.18 5.24
C GLU A 590 -14.39 12.46 5.80
N PRO A 591 -14.87 13.68 5.46
CA PRO A 591 -14.28 14.89 6.01
C PRO A 591 -14.40 15.00 7.53
N LEU A 592 -15.48 14.45 8.12
CA LEU A 592 -15.75 14.51 9.56
C LEU A 592 -14.79 13.61 10.34
N CYS A 593 -14.62 12.37 9.90
CA CYS A 593 -13.69 11.43 10.51
C CYS A 593 -12.25 11.95 10.41
N PHE A 594 -11.89 12.50 9.24
CA PHE A 594 -10.52 12.95 9.02
C PHE A 594 -10.18 14.21 9.82
N ALA A 595 -11.09 15.19 9.88
CA ALA A 595 -10.94 16.34 10.78
C ALA A 595 -10.72 15.92 12.23
N THR A 596 -11.45 14.90 12.69
CA THR A 596 -11.37 14.43 14.08
C THR A 596 -9.99 13.86 14.40
N VAL A 597 -9.40 13.03 13.52
CA VAL A 597 -8.04 12.48 13.74
C VAL A 597 -6.95 13.55 13.59
N LEU A 598 -7.19 14.60 12.79
CA LEU A 598 -6.30 15.75 12.67
C LEU A 598 -6.41 16.73 13.85
N GLY A 599 -7.35 16.53 14.77
CA GLY A 599 -7.57 17.42 15.92
C GLY A 599 -8.32 18.70 15.59
N LEU A 600 -9.01 18.75 14.45
CA LEU A 600 -9.78 19.91 14.01
C LEU A 600 -11.22 19.86 14.56
N ASP A 601 -11.80 21.03 14.84
CA ASP A 601 -13.23 21.13 15.20
C ASP A 601 -14.12 20.76 14.01
N VAL A 602 -14.93 19.71 14.17
CA VAL A 602 -15.87 19.25 13.13
C VAL A 602 -17.10 20.17 13.00
N GLY A 603 -17.32 21.11 13.93
CA GLY A 603 -18.44 22.05 13.95
C GLY A 603 -18.71 22.72 12.60
N PRO A 604 -17.74 23.44 12.01
CA PRO A 604 -17.88 24.08 10.70
C PRO A 604 -18.23 23.11 9.56
N LEU A 605 -17.75 21.87 9.61
CA LEU A 605 -18.00 20.86 8.57
C LEU A 605 -19.44 20.32 8.60
N LEU A 606 -20.09 20.34 9.77
CA LEU A 606 -21.47 19.90 9.92
C LEU A 606 -22.49 20.88 9.33
N GLU A 607 -22.08 22.14 9.12
CA GLU A 607 -22.92 23.21 8.56
C GLU A 607 -22.89 23.27 7.02
N VAL A 608 -21.93 22.59 6.38
CA VAL A 608 -21.76 22.51 4.92
C VAL A 608 -22.01 21.08 4.42
N GLN A 609 -22.29 20.91 3.12
CA GLN A 609 -22.59 19.61 2.50
C GLN A 609 -21.86 19.42 1.17
N GLY A 610 -21.80 18.17 0.70
CA GLY A 610 -21.22 17.82 -0.59
C GLY A 610 -19.74 18.17 -0.69
N GLU A 611 -19.30 18.55 -1.90
CA GLU A 611 -17.91 18.92 -2.19
C GLU A 611 -17.44 20.15 -1.41
N GLU A 612 -18.36 21.04 -0.99
CA GLU A 612 -18.04 22.20 -0.14
C GLU A 612 -17.52 21.77 1.24
N ARG A 613 -18.00 20.64 1.78
CA ARG A 613 -17.49 20.11 3.05
C ARG A 613 -16.04 19.67 2.92
N THR A 614 -15.68 19.01 1.83
CA THR A 614 -14.30 18.60 1.56
C THR A 614 -13.40 19.81 1.33
N ALA A 615 -13.87 20.83 0.58
CA ALA A 615 -13.13 22.08 0.43
C ALA A 615 -12.87 22.75 1.79
N ARG A 616 -13.90 22.83 2.65
CA ARG A 616 -13.77 23.40 3.99
C ARG A 616 -12.78 22.64 4.87
N LEU A 617 -12.71 21.32 4.76
CA LEU A 617 -11.69 20.53 5.44
C LEU A 617 -10.28 20.97 5.01
N TYR A 618 -10.03 21.09 3.71
CA TYR A 618 -8.74 21.55 3.21
C TYR A 618 -8.40 22.97 3.67
N GLU A 619 -9.39 23.88 3.71
CA GLU A 619 -9.23 25.22 4.27
C GLU A 619 -8.85 25.21 5.77
N MET A 620 -9.45 24.30 6.55
CA MET A 620 -9.14 24.13 7.97
C MET A 620 -7.76 23.52 8.20
N VAL A 621 -7.28 22.66 7.29
CA VAL A 621 -5.93 22.09 7.34
C VAL A 621 -4.87 23.14 7.00
N GLY A 622 -5.07 23.92 5.94
CA GLY A 622 -4.27 25.11 5.60
C GLY A 622 -2.85 24.87 5.06
N LEU A 623 -2.15 23.86 5.56
CA LEU A 623 -0.77 23.50 5.20
C LEU A 623 -0.68 22.06 4.71
N PHE A 624 0.11 21.82 3.67
CA PHE A 624 0.24 20.52 3.03
C PHE A 624 1.68 20.25 2.60
N ASP A 625 2.03 18.96 2.47
CA ASP A 625 3.22 18.58 1.72
C ASP A 625 3.11 19.11 0.28
N PRO A 626 4.10 19.85 -0.26
CA PRO A 626 4.04 20.40 -1.60
C PRO A 626 3.88 19.34 -2.69
N GLU A 627 4.35 18.11 -2.48
CA GLU A 627 4.21 17.02 -3.45
C GLU A 627 2.79 16.50 -3.60
N VAL A 628 1.87 16.87 -2.68
CA VAL A 628 0.45 16.52 -2.79
C VAL A 628 -0.13 16.89 -4.14
N ILE A 629 0.40 17.92 -4.82
CA ILE A 629 -0.06 18.33 -6.14
C ILE A 629 0.10 17.23 -7.20
N PHE A 630 1.04 16.30 -7.03
CA PHE A 630 1.34 15.22 -7.99
C PHE A 630 0.56 13.94 -7.77
N ASN A 631 -0.29 13.88 -6.72
CA ASN A 631 -1.05 12.69 -6.32
C ASN A 631 -1.82 11.98 -7.46
N ASP A 632 -2.02 10.68 -7.30
CA ASP A 632 -2.71 9.82 -8.27
C ASP A 632 -4.23 9.74 -8.09
N PHE A 633 -4.81 10.52 -7.17
CA PHE A 633 -6.18 10.29 -6.69
C PHE A 633 -7.19 11.02 -7.57
N PRO A 634 -8.47 10.61 -7.55
CA PRO A 634 -9.58 11.41 -8.05
C PRO A 634 -9.54 12.82 -7.48
N ARG A 635 -9.67 13.86 -8.32
CA ARG A 635 -9.47 15.27 -7.90
C ARG A 635 -10.77 16.06 -7.83
N MET A 636 -10.78 17.09 -7.00
CA MET A 636 -11.91 18.02 -6.93
C MET A 636 -12.05 18.79 -8.25
N VAL A 637 -13.30 19.11 -8.62
CA VAL A 637 -13.58 19.87 -9.86
C VAL A 637 -13.69 21.37 -9.55
N ARG A 638 -13.87 21.73 -8.29
CA ARG A 638 -13.93 23.11 -7.82
C ARG A 638 -12.62 23.86 -8.10
N ASP A 639 -12.74 25.02 -8.74
CA ASP A 639 -11.60 25.91 -8.99
C ASP A 639 -10.96 26.37 -7.67
N GLY A 640 -9.63 26.32 -7.60
CA GLY A 640 -8.86 26.56 -6.38
C GLY A 640 -8.49 25.29 -5.62
N PHE A 641 -9.15 24.17 -5.92
CA PHE A 641 -8.92 22.88 -5.26
C PHE A 641 -8.64 21.76 -6.27
N ARG A 642 -8.37 22.06 -7.54
CA ARG A 642 -8.11 21.02 -8.56
C ARG A 642 -6.80 20.26 -8.34
N TRP A 643 -5.95 20.76 -7.45
CA TRP A 643 -4.77 20.06 -6.96
C TRP A 643 -5.13 18.98 -5.91
N ALA A 644 -6.26 19.11 -5.21
CA ALA A 644 -6.62 18.32 -4.04
C ALA A 644 -7.43 17.07 -4.41
N PRO A 645 -7.22 15.94 -3.70
CA PRO A 645 -8.07 14.76 -3.82
C PRO A 645 -9.53 15.05 -3.49
N ARG A 646 -10.46 14.52 -4.28
CA ARG A 646 -11.91 14.50 -4.00
C ARG A 646 -12.25 13.56 -2.86
N SER A 647 -11.51 12.46 -2.75
CA SER A 647 -11.61 11.49 -1.67
C SER A 647 -10.22 10.89 -1.41
N LEU A 648 -9.92 10.65 -0.15
CA LEU A 648 -8.77 9.92 0.34
C LEU A 648 -9.08 8.43 0.51
N LEU A 649 -10.33 7.99 0.34
CA LEU A 649 -10.76 6.60 0.54
C LEU A 649 -10.58 5.75 -0.71
N SER A 650 -10.42 4.43 -0.50
CA SER A 650 -10.33 3.42 -1.56
C SER A 650 -9.23 3.70 -2.60
N GLN A 651 -8.08 4.18 -2.14
CA GLN A 651 -6.93 4.52 -2.98
C GLN A 651 -5.88 3.41 -2.89
N ALA A 652 -5.26 3.08 -4.03
CA ALA A 652 -4.28 2.00 -4.14
C ALA A 652 -2.82 2.48 -3.96
N HIS A 653 -2.59 3.79 -4.02
CA HIS A 653 -1.25 4.38 -3.96
C HIS A 653 -1.17 5.39 -2.81
N ALA A 654 0.04 5.65 -2.32
CA ALA A 654 0.26 6.72 -1.35
C ALA A 654 -0.07 8.09 -1.96
N LEU A 655 -0.49 9.04 -1.10
CA LEU A 655 -0.89 10.37 -1.53
C LEU A 655 0.28 11.21 -2.08
N ALA A 656 1.47 11.05 -1.50
CA ALA A 656 2.71 11.72 -1.91
C ALA A 656 3.84 10.69 -1.99
N HIS A 657 4.82 10.94 -2.88
CA HIS A 657 5.96 10.06 -3.09
C HIS A 657 7.08 10.48 -2.14
N GLY A 658 7.07 9.97 -0.90
CA GLY A 658 8.09 10.30 0.11
C GLY A 658 9.51 9.86 -0.29
N GLY A 659 10.17 10.64 -1.14
CA GLY A 659 11.59 10.51 -1.44
C GLY A 659 12.43 10.94 -0.24
N GLU A 660 13.70 10.50 -0.20
CA GLU A 660 14.65 10.83 0.88
C GLU A 660 14.85 12.35 1.06
N ASP A 661 14.54 13.16 0.05
CA ASP A 661 14.63 14.63 0.05
C ASP A 661 13.31 15.35 0.45
N ALA A 662 12.21 14.63 0.69
CA ALA A 662 10.90 15.23 0.99
C ALA A 662 10.88 15.98 2.33
N THR A 663 11.81 15.69 3.25
CA THR A 663 11.86 16.30 4.59
C THR A 663 12.42 17.73 4.63
N ASP A 664 13.04 18.21 3.55
CA ASP A 664 13.74 19.51 3.53
C ASP A 664 12.91 20.65 2.89
N ARG A 665 11.73 20.35 2.33
CA ARG A 665 10.86 21.37 1.72
C ARG A 665 9.90 21.97 2.74
N ALA A 666 9.68 23.29 2.62
CA ALA A 666 8.67 23.98 3.43
C ALA A 666 7.25 23.56 3.03
N ASP A 667 6.35 23.49 4.01
CA ASP A 667 4.94 23.18 3.78
C ASP A 667 4.29 24.19 2.81
N ALA A 668 3.48 23.65 1.91
CA ALA A 668 2.69 24.39 0.94
C ALA A 668 1.46 25.02 1.59
N ARG A 669 1.27 26.32 1.37
CA ARG A 669 0.19 27.09 2.00
C ARG A 669 -1.01 27.24 1.08
N LEU A 670 -2.18 26.84 1.57
CA LEU A 670 -3.46 27.09 0.91
C LEU A 670 -3.88 28.56 1.09
N GLN A 671 -4.20 29.23 0.00
CA GLN A 671 -4.65 30.62 0.01
C GLN A 671 -6.16 30.74 0.25
N ILE A 672 -6.58 31.89 0.78
CA ILE A 672 -8.00 32.20 0.99
C ILE A 672 -8.73 32.17 -0.35
N GLY A 673 -9.79 31.36 -0.45
CA GLY A 673 -10.54 31.15 -1.70
C GLY A 673 -9.94 30.10 -2.63
N GLY A 674 -8.93 29.35 -2.17
CA GLY A 674 -8.28 28.26 -2.90
C GLY A 674 -6.98 28.65 -3.59
N GLY A 675 -6.27 27.63 -4.07
CA GLY A 675 -4.96 27.73 -4.70
C GLY A 675 -3.84 27.37 -3.72
N LEU A 676 -3.10 26.30 -4.01
CA LEU A 676 -1.96 25.87 -3.19
C LEU A 676 -0.68 26.52 -3.70
N GLU A 677 0.08 27.16 -2.81
CA GLU A 677 1.39 27.73 -3.13
C GLU A 677 2.51 26.72 -2.90
N VAL A 678 3.28 26.43 -3.95
CA VAL A 678 4.33 25.41 -3.99
C VAL A 678 5.55 25.93 -4.74
N ALA A 679 6.74 25.41 -4.42
CA ALA A 679 7.99 25.77 -5.09
C ALA A 679 8.55 24.54 -5.84
N PHE A 680 8.56 24.62 -7.18
CA PHE A 680 8.98 23.51 -8.05
C PHE A 680 9.62 24.02 -9.35
N PRO A 681 10.46 23.22 -10.01
CA PRO A 681 10.88 23.50 -11.38
C PRO A 681 9.69 23.53 -12.35
N GLY A 682 9.80 24.31 -13.43
CA GLY A 682 8.81 24.20 -14.49
C GLY A 682 9.12 24.92 -15.79
N LEU A 683 8.35 24.53 -16.81
CA LEU A 683 8.51 24.91 -18.21
C LEU A 683 7.26 25.67 -18.67
N LYS A 684 7.43 26.83 -19.29
CA LYS A 684 6.35 27.56 -19.95
C LYS A 684 6.31 27.23 -21.43
N LEU A 685 5.16 26.85 -21.96
CA LEU A 685 4.98 26.51 -23.37
C LEU A 685 4.64 27.79 -24.17
N GLU A 686 5.36 28.05 -25.26
CA GLU A 686 5.25 29.32 -26.00
C GLU A 686 4.14 29.31 -27.07
N ARG A 687 3.82 28.16 -27.68
CA ARG A 687 2.67 27.97 -28.60
C ARG A 687 2.23 26.52 -28.64
N VAL A 688 0.99 26.25 -28.24
CA VAL A 688 0.38 24.91 -28.26
C VAL A 688 -0.65 24.86 -29.40
N GLY A 689 -0.52 23.87 -30.29
CA GLY A 689 -1.47 23.68 -31.39
C GLY A 689 -2.76 23.00 -30.92
N ALA A 690 -3.85 23.15 -31.68
CA ALA A 690 -5.16 22.56 -31.35
C ALA A 690 -5.21 21.02 -31.38
N HIS A 691 -4.13 20.35 -31.81
CA HIS A 691 -4.08 18.91 -32.06
C HIS A 691 -2.97 18.18 -31.30
N LEU A 692 -2.47 18.72 -30.17
CA LEU A 692 -1.48 17.98 -29.40
C LEU A 692 -2.05 16.62 -28.94
N GLY A 693 -1.30 15.55 -29.19
CA GLY A 693 -1.68 14.20 -28.78
C GLY A 693 -1.44 13.94 -27.29
N ARG A 694 -1.60 12.67 -26.90
CA ARG A 694 -1.40 12.17 -25.53
C ARG A 694 0.05 12.19 -25.09
N ALA A 695 0.98 12.28 -26.04
CA ALA A 695 2.39 12.51 -25.81
C ALA A 695 2.93 13.53 -26.81
N PHE A 696 3.90 14.33 -26.38
CA PHE A 696 4.55 15.34 -27.21
C PHE A 696 5.96 15.66 -26.71
N TYR A 697 6.78 16.22 -27.59
CA TYR A 697 8.13 16.67 -27.26
C TYR A 697 8.12 18.12 -26.81
N VAL A 698 8.94 18.45 -25.83
CA VAL A 698 9.27 19.82 -25.46
C VAL A 698 10.72 20.13 -25.79
N VAL A 699 10.94 21.32 -26.35
CA VAL A 699 12.25 21.84 -26.76
C VAL A 699 12.46 23.25 -26.25
N PRO A 700 13.68 23.62 -25.83
CA PRO A 700 13.97 24.97 -25.35
C PRO A 700 13.86 25.94 -26.52
N ASP A 701 13.28 27.11 -26.27
CA ASP A 701 13.16 28.17 -27.27
C ASP A 701 14.52 28.80 -27.64
N LYS A 702 15.51 28.69 -26.75
CA LYS A 702 16.90 29.13 -26.94
C LYS A 702 17.83 27.91 -27.08
N THR A 703 19.03 28.11 -27.63
CA THR A 703 20.03 27.04 -27.78
C THR A 703 20.68 26.57 -26.47
N GLN A 704 20.20 27.06 -25.31
CA GLN A 704 20.72 26.68 -24.00
C GLN A 704 19.95 25.45 -23.46
N PRO A 705 20.62 24.57 -22.70
CA PRO A 705 19.98 23.42 -22.09
C PRO A 705 18.90 23.85 -21.09
N PHE A 706 17.94 22.95 -20.86
CA PHE A 706 16.86 23.15 -19.89
C PHE A 706 17.35 23.43 -18.47
N TRP A 707 18.55 22.96 -18.12
CA TRP A 707 19.06 22.95 -16.75
C TRP A 707 20.46 23.57 -16.71
N PRO A 708 20.65 24.75 -16.08
CA PRO A 708 21.94 25.43 -16.04
C PRO A 708 22.94 24.65 -15.18
N GLY A 709 24.15 24.42 -15.70
CA GLY A 709 25.24 23.70 -15.00
C GLY A 709 25.71 22.41 -15.70
N ARG A 710 24.92 21.92 -16.67
CA ARG A 710 25.31 20.76 -17.49
C ARG A 710 26.10 21.21 -18.73
N GLY A 711 27.16 20.48 -19.06
CA GLY A 711 27.96 20.74 -20.27
C GLY A 711 27.18 20.56 -21.57
N ASP A 712 27.81 20.87 -22.70
CA ASP A 712 27.24 20.92 -24.07
C ASP A 712 26.69 19.58 -24.63
N LYS A 713 26.57 18.53 -23.80
CA LYS A 713 26.24 17.15 -24.18
C LYS A 713 24.85 16.66 -23.74
N SER A 714 24.12 17.39 -22.90
CA SER A 714 22.81 16.93 -22.40
C SER A 714 21.71 17.06 -23.47
N PRO A 715 20.73 16.14 -23.52
CA PRO A 715 19.61 16.25 -24.46
C PRO A 715 18.75 17.49 -24.15
N ASN A 716 18.65 18.40 -25.12
CA ASN A 716 17.77 19.57 -25.07
C ASN A 716 16.28 19.22 -25.35
N TRP A 717 15.85 17.99 -25.05
CA TRP A 717 14.54 17.47 -25.44
C TRP A 717 13.98 16.71 -24.26
N ALA A 718 12.68 16.84 -24.02
CA ALA A 718 11.97 15.97 -23.09
C ALA A 718 10.69 15.45 -23.75
N VAL A 719 10.29 14.24 -23.40
CA VAL A 719 9.01 13.65 -23.78
C VAL A 719 8.04 13.89 -22.65
N VAL A 720 6.92 14.55 -22.95
CA VAL A 720 5.80 14.70 -22.04
C VAL A 720 4.75 13.67 -22.43
N LYS A 721 4.35 12.81 -21.49
CA LYS A 721 3.28 11.85 -21.66
C LYS A 721 2.17 12.17 -20.67
N LEU A 722 1.00 12.54 -21.17
CA LEU A 722 -0.17 12.81 -20.35
C LEU A 722 -0.73 11.52 -19.77
N ARG A 723 -1.24 11.61 -18.54
CA ARG A 723 -2.07 10.56 -17.95
C ARG A 723 -3.54 10.86 -18.28
N ALA A 724 -4.28 9.80 -18.60
CA ALA A 724 -5.72 9.90 -18.78
C ALA A 724 -6.40 10.26 -17.45
N ASP A 725 -7.55 10.92 -17.52
CA ASP A 725 -8.41 11.12 -16.35
C ASP A 725 -9.15 9.82 -15.95
N GLU A 726 -10.01 9.92 -14.93
CA GLU A 726 -10.81 8.80 -14.40
C GLU A 726 -11.72 8.14 -15.47
N GLU A 727 -12.11 8.87 -16.51
CA GLU A 727 -12.97 8.40 -17.59
C GLU A 727 -12.16 7.91 -18.81
N GLY A 728 -10.83 7.87 -18.70
CA GLY A 728 -9.93 7.53 -19.81
C GLY A 728 -9.77 8.68 -20.81
N GLY A 729 -10.24 9.88 -20.47
CA GLY A 729 -10.19 11.09 -21.27
C GLY A 729 -8.84 11.82 -21.19
N PHE A 730 -8.62 12.72 -22.15
CA PHE A 730 -7.46 13.60 -22.22
C PHE A 730 -7.93 15.05 -22.36
N PRO A 731 -7.13 16.04 -21.91
CA PRO A 731 -7.53 17.43 -21.97
C PRO A 731 -7.77 17.89 -23.41
N VAL A 732 -8.82 18.68 -23.60
CA VAL A 732 -9.08 19.40 -24.86
C VAL A 732 -8.19 20.64 -24.89
N TRP A 733 -7.37 20.76 -25.93
CA TRP A 733 -6.44 21.87 -26.09
C TRP A 733 -7.15 23.14 -26.54
N ASP A 734 -6.95 24.23 -25.78
CA ASP A 734 -7.38 25.57 -26.15
C ASP A 734 -6.22 26.33 -26.80
N PRO A 735 -6.27 26.59 -28.13
CA PRO A 735 -5.19 27.28 -28.83
C PRO A 735 -5.04 28.75 -28.41
N SER A 736 -6.00 29.32 -27.67
CA SER A 736 -5.92 30.66 -27.08
C SER A 736 -5.27 30.67 -25.69
N ALA A 737 -5.19 29.51 -25.03
CA ALA A 737 -4.59 29.37 -23.72
C ALA A 737 -3.06 29.30 -23.80
N ARG A 738 -2.42 29.77 -22.73
CA ARG A 738 -0.98 29.53 -22.48
C ARG A 738 -0.87 28.36 -21.52
N TYR A 739 0.15 27.52 -21.69
CA TYR A 739 0.34 26.34 -20.87
C TYR A 739 1.69 26.37 -20.16
N ALA A 740 1.77 25.69 -19.03
CA ALA A 740 2.98 25.42 -18.29
C ALA A 740 3.00 23.97 -17.80
N ILE A 741 4.20 23.46 -17.54
CA ILE A 741 4.47 22.15 -16.95
C ILE A 741 5.22 22.40 -15.65
N VAL A 742 4.67 21.92 -14.53
CA VAL A 742 5.32 21.89 -13.21
C VAL A 742 5.89 20.50 -13.00
N LEU A 743 7.15 20.38 -12.57
CA LEU A 743 7.88 19.12 -12.43
C LEU A 743 8.13 18.82 -10.95
N SER A 744 8.09 17.56 -10.53
CA SER A 744 8.39 17.16 -9.14
C SER A 744 9.84 17.43 -8.75
N GLU A 745 10.74 17.36 -9.72
CA GLU A 745 12.17 17.56 -9.55
C GLU A 745 12.82 18.02 -10.85
N ALA A 746 14.06 18.50 -10.73
CA ALA A 746 14.91 18.69 -11.89
C ALA A 746 15.45 17.32 -12.31
N PHE A 747 15.65 17.11 -13.61
CA PHE A 747 16.31 15.89 -14.05
C PHE A 747 17.76 15.84 -13.55
N ASP A 748 18.34 14.65 -13.44
CA ASP A 748 19.78 14.38 -13.26
C ASP A 748 20.44 13.75 -14.51
N ASP A 749 21.75 13.53 -14.51
CA ASP A 749 22.56 13.09 -15.67
C ASP A 749 22.47 11.58 -16.00
N GLY A 750 21.78 10.80 -15.15
CA GLY A 750 21.92 9.34 -15.12
C GLY A 750 20.92 8.55 -15.94
N ASP A 751 19.63 8.70 -15.65
CA ASP A 751 18.73 7.58 -15.88
C ASP A 751 17.52 8.04 -16.71
N GLY A 752 17.13 7.28 -17.73
CA GLY A 752 15.97 7.56 -18.58
C GLY A 752 14.61 7.51 -17.84
N GLU A 753 14.64 7.68 -16.53
CA GLU A 753 13.51 7.69 -15.63
C GLU A 753 12.61 8.91 -15.86
N SER A 754 11.32 8.68 -15.65
CA SER A 754 10.30 9.70 -15.79
C SER A 754 10.08 10.42 -14.47
N VAL A 755 10.11 11.74 -14.48
CA VAL A 755 9.66 12.57 -13.34
C VAL A 755 8.15 12.82 -13.42
N GLU A 756 7.50 12.95 -12.27
CA GLU A 756 6.10 13.34 -12.19
C GLU A 756 5.92 14.81 -12.53
N ALA A 757 4.79 15.12 -13.17
CA ALA A 757 4.52 16.47 -13.64
C ALA A 757 3.03 16.81 -13.72
N ILE A 758 2.74 18.10 -13.74
CA ILE A 758 1.41 18.66 -13.95
C ILE A 758 1.44 19.57 -15.17
N LEU A 759 0.55 19.31 -16.13
CA LEU A 759 0.17 20.26 -17.16
C LEU A 759 -0.89 21.20 -16.62
N ALA A 760 -0.69 22.51 -16.80
CA ALA A 760 -1.59 23.54 -16.31
C ALA A 760 -1.73 24.70 -17.31
N THR A 761 -2.86 25.42 -17.30
CA THR A 761 -2.99 26.69 -18.03
C THR A 761 -2.32 27.81 -17.23
N TYR A 762 -1.56 28.68 -17.90
CA TYR A 762 -0.75 29.74 -17.32
C TYR A 762 -1.43 31.11 -17.42
N HIS A 763 -1.71 31.72 -16.27
CA HIS A 763 -2.47 32.97 -16.14
C HIS A 763 -1.61 34.20 -15.79
N GLY A 764 -0.28 34.07 -15.84
CA GLY A 764 0.65 35.16 -15.51
C GLY A 764 1.21 35.05 -14.10
N ARG A 765 1.85 36.13 -13.64
CA ARG A 765 2.42 36.24 -12.29
C ARG A 765 1.65 37.26 -11.47
N ASP A 766 1.60 37.06 -10.16
CA ASP A 766 1.08 38.08 -9.25
C ASP A 766 2.14 39.13 -8.89
N LYS A 767 1.75 40.07 -8.00
CA LYS A 767 2.61 41.17 -7.55
C LYS A 767 3.86 40.70 -6.76
N HIS A 768 3.85 39.47 -6.26
CA HIS A 768 4.97 38.85 -5.54
C HIS A 768 5.82 37.96 -6.45
N GLY A 769 5.46 37.84 -7.73
CA GLY A 769 6.19 37.04 -8.70
C GLY A 769 5.73 35.58 -8.79
N VAL A 770 4.70 35.18 -8.04
CA VAL A 770 4.16 33.81 -8.00
C VAL A 770 3.39 33.53 -9.29
N ALA A 771 3.74 32.44 -9.96
CA ALA A 771 3.11 32.01 -11.22
C ALA A 771 1.72 31.41 -10.94
N LYS A 772 0.66 32.01 -11.50
CA LYS A 772 -0.71 31.51 -11.36
C LYS A 772 -1.01 30.49 -12.45
N VAL A 773 -1.32 29.26 -12.06
CA VAL A 773 -1.64 28.19 -12.98
C VAL A 773 -2.88 27.43 -12.56
N ARG A 774 -3.68 26.96 -13.51
CA ARG A 774 -4.86 26.13 -13.25
C ARG A 774 -4.58 24.72 -13.74
N HIS A 775 -4.74 23.72 -12.87
CA HIS A 775 -4.45 22.33 -13.20
C HIS A 775 -5.31 21.85 -14.38
N VAL A 776 -4.68 21.19 -15.36
CA VAL A 776 -5.34 20.60 -16.53
C VAL A 776 -5.25 19.08 -16.50
N ALA A 777 -4.04 18.54 -16.46
CA ALA A 777 -3.82 17.09 -16.51
C ALA A 777 -2.50 16.72 -15.83
N ARG A 778 -2.40 15.48 -15.40
CA ARG A 778 -1.14 14.90 -14.93
C ARG A 778 -0.31 14.42 -16.10
N ALA A 779 1.00 14.43 -15.92
CA ALA A 779 1.96 14.03 -16.92
C ALA A 779 3.17 13.35 -16.29
N LYS A 780 3.84 12.52 -17.09
CA LYS A 780 5.21 12.08 -16.84
C LYS A 780 6.12 12.74 -17.84
N VAL A 781 7.28 13.21 -17.40
CA VAL A 781 8.28 13.81 -18.29
C VAL A 781 9.55 12.99 -18.20
N ARG A 782 10.10 12.57 -19.34
CA ARG A 782 11.38 11.85 -19.39
C ARG A 782 12.31 12.45 -20.42
N MET A 783 13.61 12.33 -20.19
CA MET A 783 14.59 12.60 -21.26
C MET A 783 14.67 11.37 -22.19
N PRO A 784 14.62 11.55 -23.52
CA PRO A 784 14.83 10.44 -24.44
C PRO A 784 16.29 9.97 -24.40
N PRO A 785 16.56 8.65 -24.43
CA PRO A 785 17.90 8.08 -24.60
C PRO A 785 18.63 8.63 -25.83
N GLN A 786 19.95 8.55 -25.82
CA GLN A 786 20.77 9.14 -26.88
C GLN A 786 20.51 8.50 -28.27
N GLU A 787 20.08 7.24 -28.29
CA GLU A 787 19.69 6.47 -29.48
C GLU A 787 18.38 6.99 -30.09
N GLU A 788 17.37 7.29 -29.25
CA GLU A 788 16.08 7.85 -29.67
C GLU A 788 16.23 9.29 -30.22
N LEU A 789 17.22 10.06 -29.75
CA LEU A 789 17.39 11.48 -30.11
C LEU A 789 17.56 11.74 -31.61
N SER A 790 18.12 10.80 -32.36
CA SER A 790 18.37 10.96 -33.80
C SER A 790 17.06 11.02 -34.61
N GLU A 791 16.15 10.09 -34.34
CA GLU A 791 14.83 9.99 -34.95
C GLU A 791 13.90 11.11 -34.45
N VAL A 792 13.98 11.45 -33.15
CA VAL A 792 13.27 12.59 -32.56
C VAL A 792 13.66 13.91 -33.22
N LYS A 793 14.97 14.18 -33.36
CA LYS A 793 15.49 15.40 -34.03
C LYS A 793 15.06 15.47 -35.49
N LYS A 794 14.98 14.34 -36.19
CA LYS A 794 14.54 14.25 -37.59
C LYS A 794 13.06 14.65 -37.72
N ARG A 795 12.18 14.04 -36.93
CA ARG A 795 10.72 14.29 -36.96
C ARG A 795 10.34 15.70 -36.51
N ALA A 796 11.01 16.23 -35.50
CA ALA A 796 10.71 17.58 -35.01
C ALA A 796 11.27 18.70 -35.91
N LYS A 797 12.38 18.46 -36.65
CA LYS A 797 12.83 19.38 -37.72
C LYS A 797 11.81 19.51 -38.85
N LEU A 798 11.05 18.45 -39.15
CA LEU A 798 9.94 18.50 -40.11
C LEU A 798 8.81 19.40 -39.60
N PHE A 799 8.47 19.31 -38.32
CA PHE A 799 7.43 20.14 -37.69
C PHE A 799 7.83 21.64 -37.60
N LEU A 800 9.04 21.95 -37.13
CA LEU A 800 9.53 23.32 -36.94
C LEU A 800 9.75 24.08 -38.26
N ARG A 801 9.85 23.39 -39.40
CA ARG A 801 10.07 23.99 -40.74
C ARG A 801 8.81 24.48 -41.44
N GLY A 802 7.63 24.34 -40.83
CA GLY A 802 6.38 24.98 -41.26
C GLY A 802 6.12 24.92 -42.77
N LYS A 803 5.72 23.76 -43.31
CA LYS A 803 5.16 23.67 -44.67
C LYS A 803 3.99 22.69 -44.77
N SER A 804 3.03 23.11 -45.59
CA SER A 804 1.72 22.55 -45.94
C SER A 804 1.69 21.13 -46.51
N LYS A 805 2.28 20.13 -45.85
CA LYS A 805 2.13 18.71 -46.21
C LYS A 805 1.64 17.89 -45.01
N MET A 806 0.48 18.26 -44.48
CA MET A 806 -0.14 17.55 -43.35
C MET A 806 -1.56 17.08 -43.69
N GLN A 807 -1.84 16.83 -44.97
CA GLN A 807 -3.14 16.33 -45.45
C GLN A 807 -3.12 14.86 -45.88
N GLU A 808 -1.98 14.18 -45.82
CA GLU A 808 -1.85 12.77 -46.23
C GLU A 808 -0.91 12.04 -45.27
N MET A 809 -1.40 11.64 -44.10
CA MET A 809 -0.88 10.46 -43.38
C MET A 809 -2.06 9.79 -42.70
N GLU A 810 -2.37 8.60 -43.21
CA GLU A 810 -3.47 7.72 -42.80
C GLU A 810 -3.31 7.19 -41.37
N GLU A 811 -4.45 6.75 -40.86
CA GLU A 811 -4.76 6.18 -39.56
C GLU A 811 -3.73 5.13 -39.10
N GLY A 812 -3.09 5.37 -37.94
CA GLY A 812 -2.26 4.34 -37.30
C GLY A 812 -1.25 4.81 -36.25
N PHE A 813 -0.86 6.08 -36.21
CA PHE A 813 0.08 6.60 -35.21
C PHE A 813 -0.37 7.97 -34.68
N GLU A 814 -0.72 8.04 -33.39
CA GLU A 814 -1.00 9.30 -32.69
C GLU A 814 0.23 10.23 -32.77
N GLY A 815 0.15 11.27 -33.61
CA GLY A 815 1.27 12.14 -33.96
C GLY A 815 1.95 12.82 -32.77
N LEU A 816 3.24 12.58 -32.59
CA LEU A 816 4.07 13.26 -31.59
C LEU A 816 4.50 14.64 -32.12
N TYR A 817 3.90 15.71 -31.60
CA TYR A 817 4.21 17.10 -31.92
C TYR A 817 5.37 17.65 -31.07
N ALA A 818 6.07 18.69 -31.54
CA ALA A 818 7.14 19.35 -30.78
C ALA A 818 6.75 20.78 -30.39
N VAL A 819 6.83 21.11 -29.10
CA VAL A 819 6.43 22.40 -28.53
C VAL A 819 7.64 23.13 -27.98
N LYS A 820 7.79 24.40 -28.39
CA LYS A 820 8.80 25.28 -27.80
C LYS A 820 8.43 25.69 -26.39
N CYS A 821 9.39 25.70 -25.50
CA CYS A 821 9.20 26.10 -24.12
C CYS A 821 10.38 26.89 -23.55
N SER A 822 10.15 27.58 -22.45
CA SER A 822 11.14 28.33 -21.69
C SER A 822 11.16 27.85 -20.24
N LEU A 823 12.36 27.65 -19.68
CA LEU A 823 12.50 27.36 -18.26
C LEU A 823 12.09 28.60 -17.45
N LEU A 824 11.22 28.43 -16.46
CA LEU A 824 10.78 29.51 -15.58
C LEU A 824 11.65 29.68 -14.34
N GLY A 825 12.39 28.64 -13.97
CA GLY A 825 13.30 28.57 -12.82
C GLY A 825 13.52 27.12 -12.39
N LEU A 826 14.58 26.88 -11.61
CA LEU A 826 14.80 25.60 -10.91
C LEU A 826 13.96 25.51 -9.63
N ASP A 827 13.62 26.65 -9.05
CA ASP A 827 12.81 26.75 -7.84
C ASP A 827 11.84 27.93 -8.02
N GLN A 828 10.71 27.66 -8.67
CA GLN A 828 9.73 28.66 -9.03
C GLN A 828 8.51 28.53 -8.13
N ASP A 829 8.05 29.65 -7.55
CA ASP A 829 6.79 29.68 -6.83
C ASP A 829 5.60 29.59 -7.79
N TRP A 830 4.74 28.63 -7.57
CA TRP A 830 3.49 28.40 -8.28
C TRP A 830 2.33 28.55 -7.32
N ARG A 831 1.22 29.11 -7.81
CA ARG A 831 -0.09 29.00 -7.18
C ARG A 831 -0.98 28.17 -8.09
N ILE A 832 -1.28 26.95 -7.65
CA ILE A 832 -1.99 25.93 -8.42
C ILE A 832 -3.46 25.91 -8.02
N TYR A 833 -4.33 26.28 -8.96
CA TYR A 833 -5.79 26.33 -8.80
C TYR A 833 -6.50 25.10 -9.34
#